data_AF-A0A7M3ZX08-F1
#
_entry.id   AF-A0A7M3ZX08-F1
#
_cell.length_a   1.000
_cell.length_b   1.000
_cell.length_c   1.000
_cell.angle_alpha   90.00
_cell.angle_beta   90.00
_cell.angle_gamma   90.00
#
_symmetry.space_group_name_H-M   'P 1'
#
loop_
_entity.id
_entity.type
_entity.pdbx_description
1 polymer ?
#
loop_
_entity_poly.entity_id
_entity_poly.type
_entity_poly.pdbx_seq_one_letter_code
_entity_poly.pdbx_strand_id
1 'polypeptide(L)'
;KEQTILNATLTPLARFSLLTSLMLFTFTVSDVTSSTWSTQPALILLMALPVGVLIREVVAMETISSATRATAVTLLILIAAPLSLSLGQDLWGTGKNITVATLLLDAILVSAPLIVNAVIAKRGLDVGEANRASEAVTYVMLLVLGMLDTSGGLLFIPLVVLVTWRVLQYHYYWLLACVPFVFILIGDGWFTHGLFEELLSVAPDTVAAYAVDPHSGPFPAFIGVAVTIQMILGLAGVLAYKSDEPESTIVLFAMGLWLIFGLFSIIPDGYWAPTLGCMFLIPYFWYTNNSKVLPYMLGALFVSLYIGFEMSDTFQPLDAADAWGWSGVITGFTGSTMAIMHGYGTLFREPPTTDEEIALADTTAELATQLGALAFVAGYSVFFGVGPVIGLVLLGRSALRGGRANSIIALPILLTFSVVNLMAQSEIGSDEQRQSVTGLTLAVQGILLTLLSAKDDLVYDYETVNWESDDAFFAFMDRLGISGVLYSIIGLFIMFDSLNLESMAYLLTTVYLVLLGIQGFSDEAEARWRRGIGGYGSILTSYLFSQSLETELYSNIGGLLTALVALGFAFMFMQRMNEDDGIYEEVQSDLPPAPTLRERPPQPKAADPPMQADVEDDTVHLDEEDDADLEAEVLEMLEDLEEEDDETIELPDEEPEEAPAEEQVEEIPDPEPVKAPAKKSTKAP
;
A
#
# COMPACT_ATOMS: atom_id res chain seq x y z
N LYS A 1 -75.32 -9.61 -3.94
CA LYS A 1 -75.04 -10.52 -5.07
C LYS A 1 -73.73 -10.15 -5.77
N GLU A 2 -73.50 -8.90 -6.17
CA GLU A 2 -72.20 -8.47 -6.72
C GLU A 2 -71.04 -8.63 -5.72
N GLN A 3 -71.22 -8.22 -4.46
CA GLN A 3 -70.22 -8.46 -3.40
C GLN A 3 -69.96 -9.94 -3.10
N THR A 4 -70.94 -10.81 -3.37
CA THR A 4 -70.86 -12.26 -3.12
C THR A 4 -70.04 -12.97 -4.21
N ILE A 5 -69.99 -12.39 -5.43
CA ILE A 5 -69.20 -12.90 -6.56
C ILE A 5 -67.74 -12.41 -6.47
N LEU A 6 -67.54 -11.18 -5.99
CA LEU A 6 -66.20 -10.61 -5.75
C LEU A 6 -65.43 -11.31 -4.62
N ASN A 7 -66.14 -11.82 -3.60
CA ASN A 7 -65.55 -12.53 -2.46
C ASN A 7 -65.70 -14.06 -2.53
N ALA A 8 -66.14 -14.61 -3.67
CA ALA A 8 -66.27 -16.05 -3.83
C ALA A 8 -64.88 -16.69 -4.04
N THR A 9 -64.33 -17.28 -2.99
CA THR A 9 -63.16 -18.15 -3.08
C THR A 9 -63.54 -19.47 -3.73
N LEU A 10 -62.85 -19.86 -4.81
CA LEU A 10 -63.04 -21.17 -5.44
C LEU A 10 -62.79 -22.29 -4.42
N THR A 11 -63.58 -23.36 -4.44
CA THR A 11 -63.34 -24.52 -3.56
C THR A 11 -62.03 -25.22 -3.97
N PRO A 12 -61.30 -25.88 -3.04
CA PRO A 12 -60.01 -26.54 -3.34
C PRO A 12 -60.06 -27.49 -4.54
N LEU A 13 -61.18 -28.19 -4.75
CA LEU A 13 -61.39 -29.09 -5.87
C LEU A 13 -61.62 -28.34 -7.20
N ALA A 14 -62.35 -27.22 -7.17
CA ALA A 14 -62.55 -26.36 -8.33
C ALA A 14 -61.24 -25.67 -8.74
N ARG A 15 -60.39 -25.29 -7.76
CA ARG A 15 -59.04 -24.76 -8.00
C ARG A 15 -58.17 -25.77 -8.73
N PHE A 16 -58.11 -27.01 -8.25
CA PHE A 16 -57.31 -28.07 -8.89
C PHE A 16 -57.79 -28.36 -10.31
N SER A 17 -59.11 -28.53 -10.52
CA SER A 17 -59.68 -28.77 -11.85
C SER A 17 -59.40 -27.62 -12.82
N LEU A 18 -59.48 -26.37 -12.36
CA LEU A 18 -59.24 -25.20 -13.18
C LEU A 18 -57.76 -25.08 -13.55
N LEU A 19 -56.85 -25.31 -12.60
CA LEU A 19 -55.41 -25.29 -12.83
C LEU A 19 -54.96 -26.43 -13.76
N THR A 20 -55.51 -27.64 -13.63
CA THR A 20 -55.25 -28.74 -14.57
C THR A 20 -55.78 -28.43 -15.98
N SER A 21 -56.96 -27.82 -16.10
CA SER A 21 -57.49 -27.39 -17.40
C SER A 21 -56.63 -26.31 -18.06
N LEU A 22 -56.07 -25.40 -17.26
CA LEU A 22 -55.16 -24.35 -17.72
C LEU A 22 -53.80 -24.92 -18.14
N MET A 23 -53.28 -25.92 -17.42
CA MET A 23 -52.09 -26.69 -17.83
C MET A 23 -52.33 -27.41 -19.16
N LEU A 24 -53.46 -28.10 -19.32
CA LEU A 24 -53.79 -28.76 -20.61
C LEU A 24 -53.94 -27.74 -21.74
N PHE A 25 -54.47 -26.55 -21.47
CA PHE A 25 -54.51 -25.46 -22.44
C PHE A 25 -53.10 -25.05 -22.88
N THR A 26 -52.13 -24.94 -21.98
CA THR A 26 -50.75 -24.57 -22.37
C THR A 26 -50.07 -25.67 -23.18
N PHE A 27 -50.33 -26.96 -22.90
CA PHE A 27 -49.89 -28.06 -23.77
C PHE A 27 -50.45 -27.96 -25.19
N THR A 28 -51.74 -27.63 -25.33
CA THR A 28 -52.35 -27.46 -26.67
C THR A 28 -51.79 -26.26 -27.42
N VAL A 29 -51.40 -25.21 -26.70
CA VAL A 29 -50.76 -24.02 -27.28
C VAL A 29 -49.32 -24.34 -27.69
N SER A 30 -48.58 -25.16 -26.95
CA SER A 30 -47.18 -25.54 -27.27
C SER A 30 -47.00 -26.49 -28.46
N ASP A 31 -48.06 -27.20 -28.88
CA ASP A 31 -48.02 -28.14 -30.02
C ASP A 31 -48.04 -27.43 -31.39
N VAL A 32 -47.98 -26.10 -31.39
CA VAL A 32 -47.92 -25.27 -32.59
C VAL A 32 -46.47 -25.21 -33.10
N THR A 33 -46.28 -25.39 -34.42
CA THR A 33 -44.96 -25.36 -35.08
C THR A 33 -44.15 -24.10 -34.75
N SER A 34 -42.84 -24.26 -34.53
CA SER A 34 -41.93 -23.18 -34.13
C SER A 34 -41.95 -21.95 -35.04
N SER A 35 -42.20 -22.14 -36.34
CA SER A 35 -42.36 -21.06 -37.34
C SER A 35 -43.54 -20.12 -37.06
N THR A 36 -44.58 -20.59 -36.38
CA THR A 36 -45.78 -19.82 -36.07
C THR A 36 -45.50 -18.76 -35.00
N TRP A 37 -44.59 -19.04 -34.06
CA TRP A 37 -44.21 -18.10 -33.00
C TRP A 37 -43.47 -16.89 -33.52
N SER A 38 -42.65 -17.08 -34.56
CA SER A 38 -41.98 -15.99 -35.28
C SER A 38 -42.98 -15.14 -36.08
N THR A 39 -44.01 -15.77 -36.66
CA THR A 39 -44.99 -15.08 -37.53
C THR A 39 -46.11 -14.38 -36.74
N GLN A 40 -46.49 -14.92 -35.58
CA GLN A 40 -47.59 -14.42 -34.74
C GLN A 40 -47.21 -14.43 -33.25
N PRO A 41 -46.29 -13.54 -32.81
CA PRO A 41 -45.82 -13.50 -31.43
C PRO A 41 -46.94 -13.17 -30.42
N ALA A 42 -48.02 -12.54 -30.86
CA ALA A 42 -49.17 -12.18 -30.03
C ALA A 42 -49.91 -13.39 -29.42
N LEU A 43 -49.75 -14.60 -29.99
CA LEU A 43 -50.36 -15.81 -29.45
C LEU A 43 -49.84 -16.16 -28.04
N ILE A 44 -48.65 -15.70 -27.66
CA ILE A 44 -48.07 -15.91 -26.34
C ILE A 44 -48.81 -15.14 -25.24
N LEU A 45 -49.54 -14.07 -25.59
CA LEU A 45 -50.42 -13.38 -24.63
C LEU A 45 -51.52 -14.29 -24.08
N LEU A 46 -51.85 -15.40 -24.75
CA LEU A 46 -52.76 -16.41 -24.21
C LEU A 46 -52.22 -17.05 -22.92
N MET A 47 -50.90 -17.04 -22.70
CA MET A 47 -50.25 -17.49 -21.47
C MET A 47 -50.46 -16.53 -20.29
N ALA A 48 -50.80 -15.26 -20.54
CA ALA A 48 -51.12 -14.33 -19.47
C ALA A 48 -52.40 -14.73 -18.71
N LEU A 49 -53.31 -15.46 -19.35
CA LEU A 49 -54.55 -15.94 -18.73
C LEU A 49 -54.27 -17.00 -17.65
N PRO A 50 -53.62 -18.15 -17.93
CA PRO A 50 -53.33 -19.14 -16.90
C PRO A 50 -52.45 -18.60 -15.78
N VAL A 51 -51.42 -17.80 -16.12
CA VAL A 51 -50.52 -17.19 -15.14
C VAL A 51 -51.25 -16.15 -14.28
N GLY A 52 -52.07 -15.29 -14.87
CA GLY A 52 -52.84 -14.27 -14.16
C GLY A 52 -53.87 -14.87 -13.20
N VAL A 53 -54.52 -15.98 -13.58
CA VAL A 53 -55.43 -16.70 -12.69
C VAL A 53 -54.66 -17.30 -11.50
N LEU A 54 -53.46 -17.85 -11.72
CA LEU A 54 -52.61 -18.37 -10.66
C LEU A 54 -52.17 -17.27 -9.67
N ILE A 55 -51.73 -16.11 -10.18
CA ILE A 55 -51.37 -14.95 -9.33
C ILE A 55 -52.58 -14.52 -8.50
N ARG A 56 -53.74 -14.35 -9.13
CA ARG A 56 -54.97 -13.95 -8.45
C ARG A 56 -55.32 -14.93 -7.33
N GLU A 57 -55.21 -16.23 -7.59
CA GLU A 57 -55.56 -17.26 -6.61
C GLU A 57 -54.64 -17.21 -5.38
N VAL A 58 -53.33 -17.03 -5.58
CA VAL A 58 -52.35 -16.92 -4.49
C VAL A 58 -52.55 -15.63 -3.68
N VAL A 59 -52.80 -14.51 -4.35
CA VAL A 59 -52.99 -13.19 -3.69
C VAL A 59 -54.32 -13.09 -2.95
N ALA A 60 -55.34 -13.80 -3.41
CA ALA A 60 -56.67 -13.82 -2.80
C ALA A 60 -56.77 -14.73 -1.56
N MET A 61 -55.71 -15.46 -1.19
CA MET A 61 -55.71 -16.27 0.01
C MET A 61 -55.59 -15.41 1.27
N GLU A 62 -56.34 -15.79 2.31
CA GLU A 62 -56.35 -15.11 3.62
C GLU A 62 -55.04 -15.36 4.38
N THR A 63 -54.50 -16.58 4.33
CA THR A 63 -53.16 -16.94 4.82
C THR A 63 -52.31 -17.50 3.69
N ILE A 64 -51.04 -17.08 3.61
CA ILE A 64 -50.11 -17.55 2.57
C ILE A 64 -49.12 -18.54 3.18
N SER A 65 -49.55 -19.80 3.31
CA SER A 65 -48.69 -20.87 3.79
C SER A 65 -47.47 -21.10 2.89
N SER A 66 -46.36 -21.54 3.48
CA SER A 66 -45.12 -21.85 2.75
C SER A 66 -45.32 -22.99 1.73
N ALA A 67 -46.18 -23.96 2.06
CA ALA A 67 -46.51 -25.07 1.17
C ALA A 67 -47.32 -24.60 -0.05
N THR A 68 -48.27 -23.67 0.15
CA THR A 68 -49.05 -23.08 -0.94
C THR A 68 -48.13 -22.36 -1.93
N ARG A 69 -47.15 -21.58 -1.44
CA ARG A 69 -46.18 -20.90 -2.32
C ARG A 69 -45.36 -21.89 -3.15
N ALA A 70 -44.85 -22.95 -2.52
CA ALA A 70 -44.12 -24.00 -3.22
C ALA A 70 -44.97 -24.61 -4.33
N THR A 71 -46.23 -24.99 -4.03
CA THR A 71 -47.13 -25.58 -5.02
C THR A 71 -47.45 -24.63 -6.17
N ALA A 72 -47.63 -23.33 -5.89
CA ALA A 72 -47.92 -22.33 -6.92
C ALA A 72 -46.75 -22.15 -7.89
N VAL A 73 -45.51 -22.09 -7.37
CA VAL A 73 -44.31 -22.01 -8.23
C VAL A 73 -44.13 -23.30 -9.03
N THR A 74 -44.31 -24.48 -8.42
CA THR A 74 -44.23 -25.75 -9.16
C THR A 74 -45.27 -25.82 -10.29
N LEU A 75 -46.48 -25.31 -10.06
CA LEU A 75 -47.51 -25.28 -11.09
C LEU A 75 -47.18 -24.27 -12.20
N LEU A 76 -46.58 -23.14 -11.86
CA LEU A 76 -46.07 -22.18 -12.84
C LEU A 76 -45.02 -22.82 -13.76
N ILE A 77 -44.12 -23.65 -13.22
CA ILE A 77 -43.17 -24.44 -14.02
C ILE A 77 -43.90 -25.40 -14.97
N LEU A 78 -44.90 -26.13 -14.48
CA LEU A 78 -45.68 -27.05 -15.32
C LEU A 78 -46.45 -26.34 -16.44
N ILE A 79 -46.85 -25.09 -16.21
CA ILE A 79 -47.47 -24.22 -17.23
C ILE A 79 -46.43 -23.74 -18.24
N ALA A 80 -45.24 -23.34 -17.78
CA ALA A 80 -44.19 -22.73 -18.60
C ALA A 80 -43.39 -23.74 -19.45
N ALA A 81 -43.02 -24.89 -18.86
CA ALA A 81 -42.07 -25.83 -19.42
C ALA A 81 -42.42 -26.33 -20.84
N PRO A 82 -43.67 -26.69 -21.18
CA PRO A 82 -43.99 -27.15 -22.54
C PRO A 82 -43.68 -26.11 -23.61
N LEU A 83 -43.94 -24.84 -23.31
CA LEU A 83 -43.73 -23.74 -24.25
C LEU A 83 -42.24 -23.35 -24.34
N SER A 84 -41.53 -23.24 -23.21
CA SER A 84 -40.08 -22.99 -23.20
C SER A 84 -39.30 -24.09 -23.93
N LEU A 85 -39.70 -25.35 -23.77
CA LEU A 85 -39.09 -26.48 -24.49
C LEU A 85 -39.42 -26.48 -25.99
N SER A 86 -40.62 -26.02 -26.38
CA SER A 86 -40.98 -25.86 -27.81
C SER A 86 -40.15 -24.78 -28.51
N LEU A 87 -39.69 -23.78 -27.74
CA LEU A 87 -38.75 -22.74 -28.14
C LEU A 87 -37.28 -23.18 -27.95
N GLY A 88 -37.03 -24.50 -27.92
CA GLY A 88 -35.77 -25.10 -27.48
C GLY A 88 -34.49 -24.55 -28.14
N GLN A 89 -34.55 -24.04 -29.38
CA GLN A 89 -33.38 -23.40 -29.99
C GLN A 89 -32.92 -22.15 -29.23
N ASP A 90 -33.88 -21.37 -28.73
CA ASP A 90 -33.67 -20.16 -27.93
C ASP A 90 -33.48 -20.50 -26.44
N LEU A 91 -33.89 -21.68 -25.98
CA LEU A 91 -33.59 -22.16 -24.62
C LEU A 91 -32.13 -22.63 -24.48
N TRP A 92 -31.57 -23.22 -25.54
CA TRP A 92 -30.29 -23.94 -25.50
C TRP A 92 -29.12 -23.21 -26.15
N GLY A 93 -29.22 -21.93 -26.48
CA GLY A 93 -28.05 -21.23 -26.99
C GLY A 93 -27.92 -21.11 -28.52
N THR A 94 -28.85 -21.67 -29.29
CA THR A 94 -28.64 -21.96 -30.73
C THR A 94 -29.42 -21.05 -31.68
N GLY A 95 -30.32 -20.23 -31.16
CA GLY A 95 -31.05 -19.20 -31.89
C GLY A 95 -30.19 -17.98 -32.19
N LYS A 96 -30.39 -17.34 -33.34
CA LYS A 96 -29.59 -16.17 -33.78
C LYS A 96 -30.24 -14.80 -33.52
N ASN A 97 -31.52 -14.73 -33.13
CA ASN A 97 -32.25 -13.47 -33.02
C ASN A 97 -33.17 -13.44 -31.80
N ILE A 98 -33.26 -12.28 -31.14
CA ILE A 98 -34.28 -12.00 -30.13
C ILE A 98 -35.66 -12.02 -30.81
N THR A 99 -36.53 -12.92 -30.36
CA THR A 99 -37.91 -12.98 -30.84
C THR A 99 -38.83 -12.29 -29.85
N VAL A 100 -39.74 -11.43 -30.31
CA VAL A 100 -40.75 -10.78 -29.44
C VAL A 100 -41.54 -11.81 -28.60
N ALA A 101 -41.70 -13.01 -29.16
CA ALA A 101 -42.27 -14.17 -28.50
C ALA A 101 -41.56 -14.57 -27.20
N THR A 102 -40.23 -14.79 -27.24
CA THR A 102 -39.44 -15.23 -26.08
C THR A 102 -39.41 -14.16 -24.99
N LEU A 103 -39.30 -12.89 -25.40
CA LEU A 103 -39.33 -11.75 -24.48
C LEU A 103 -40.68 -11.63 -23.76
N LEU A 104 -41.80 -11.75 -24.48
CA LEU A 104 -43.14 -11.70 -23.87
C LEU A 104 -43.40 -12.88 -22.93
N LEU A 105 -42.94 -14.08 -23.29
CA LEU A 105 -43.08 -15.26 -22.45
C LEU A 105 -42.35 -15.06 -21.12
N ASP A 106 -41.07 -14.72 -21.18
CA ASP A 106 -40.24 -14.56 -19.99
C ASP A 106 -40.70 -13.37 -19.13
N ALA A 107 -41.18 -12.27 -19.75
CA ALA A 107 -41.80 -11.15 -19.04
C ALA A 107 -43.07 -11.55 -18.28
N ILE A 108 -43.93 -12.40 -18.86
CA ILE A 108 -45.11 -12.92 -18.18
C ILE A 108 -44.69 -13.82 -17.02
N LEU A 109 -43.73 -14.71 -17.23
CA LEU A 109 -43.28 -15.68 -16.23
C LEU A 109 -42.57 -15.02 -15.04
N VAL A 110 -41.74 -13.99 -15.27
CA VAL A 110 -41.03 -13.27 -14.20
C VAL A 110 -41.98 -12.40 -13.39
N SER A 111 -43.02 -11.85 -14.03
CA SER A 111 -44.00 -11.00 -13.35
C SER A 111 -44.73 -11.74 -12.21
N ALA A 112 -45.00 -13.04 -12.37
CA ALA A 112 -45.75 -13.81 -11.39
C ALA A 112 -45.05 -13.92 -10.02
N PRO A 113 -43.80 -14.44 -9.93
CA PRO A 113 -43.07 -14.46 -8.67
C PRO A 113 -42.82 -13.08 -8.08
N LEU A 114 -42.53 -12.07 -8.91
CA LEU A 114 -42.26 -10.70 -8.44
C LEU A 114 -43.50 -10.05 -7.81
N ILE A 115 -44.67 -10.16 -8.45
CA ILE A 115 -45.93 -9.65 -7.92
C ILE A 115 -46.27 -10.33 -6.59
N VAL A 116 -46.18 -11.66 -6.54
CA VAL A 116 -46.45 -12.43 -5.32
C VAL A 116 -45.48 -12.01 -4.20
N ASN A 117 -44.19 -11.87 -4.50
CA ASN A 117 -43.18 -11.45 -3.54
C ASN A 117 -43.44 -10.02 -2.99
N ALA A 118 -43.85 -9.09 -3.87
CA ALA A 118 -44.19 -7.72 -3.49
C ALA A 118 -45.45 -7.64 -2.61
N VAL A 119 -46.46 -8.45 -2.90
CA VAL A 119 -47.67 -8.55 -2.07
C VAL A 119 -47.36 -9.12 -0.69
N ILE A 120 -46.54 -10.17 -0.61
CA ILE A 120 -46.12 -10.79 0.66
C ILE A 120 -45.32 -9.79 1.51
N ALA A 121 -44.39 -9.06 0.90
CA ALA A 121 -43.58 -8.07 1.61
C ALA A 121 -44.43 -6.97 2.28
N LYS A 122 -45.59 -6.60 1.69
CA LYS A 122 -46.51 -5.61 2.25
C LYS A 122 -47.43 -6.15 3.36
N ARG A 123 -47.78 -7.44 3.31
CA ARG A 123 -48.71 -8.07 4.27
C ARG A 123 -48.02 -8.58 5.54
N GLY A 124 -46.71 -8.86 5.49
CA GLY A 124 -46.00 -9.56 6.56
C GLY A 124 -46.19 -11.08 6.47
N LEU A 125 -45.22 -11.86 6.95
CA LEU A 125 -45.29 -13.32 6.96
C LEU A 125 -46.16 -13.82 8.12
N ASP A 126 -47.15 -14.65 7.83
CA ASP A 126 -47.95 -15.33 8.86
C ASP A 126 -47.09 -16.37 9.58
N VAL A 127 -46.65 -16.02 10.80
CA VAL A 127 -45.65 -16.75 11.60
C VAL A 127 -46.09 -18.18 11.99
N GLY A 128 -47.38 -18.50 11.88
CA GLY A 128 -47.96 -19.81 12.24
C GLY A 128 -47.91 -20.90 11.16
N GLU A 129 -47.60 -20.57 9.91
CA GLU A 129 -47.60 -21.52 8.76
C GLU A 129 -46.24 -21.55 8.01
N ALA A 130 -45.18 -21.06 8.65
CA ALA A 130 -43.82 -21.07 8.13
C ALA A 130 -43.20 -22.48 8.27
N ASN A 131 -42.89 -23.12 7.14
CA ASN A 131 -42.18 -24.40 7.13
C ASN A 131 -40.89 -24.25 6.34
N ARG A 132 -39.75 -24.40 7.03
CA ARG A 132 -38.40 -24.26 6.47
C ARG A 132 -38.18 -25.14 5.24
N ALA A 133 -38.75 -26.34 5.21
CA ALA A 133 -38.64 -27.26 4.07
C ALA A 133 -39.44 -26.77 2.85
N SER A 134 -40.66 -26.30 3.06
CA SER A 134 -41.52 -25.80 1.97
C SER A 134 -40.99 -24.49 1.38
N GLU A 135 -40.38 -23.63 2.19
CA GLU A 135 -39.71 -22.42 1.71
C GLU A 135 -38.49 -22.76 0.86
N ALA A 136 -37.65 -23.71 1.30
CA ALA A 136 -36.54 -24.19 0.50
C ALA A 136 -36.99 -24.77 -0.84
N VAL A 137 -38.06 -25.58 -0.86
CA VAL A 137 -38.64 -26.09 -2.12
C VAL A 137 -39.10 -24.95 -3.02
N THR A 138 -39.72 -23.89 -2.45
CA THR A 138 -40.14 -22.72 -3.23
C THR A 138 -38.94 -22.07 -3.92
N TYR A 139 -37.84 -21.85 -3.20
CA TYR A 139 -36.63 -21.23 -3.76
C TYR A 139 -35.96 -22.11 -4.82
N VAL A 140 -35.84 -23.43 -4.59
CA VAL A 140 -35.33 -24.38 -5.59
C VAL A 140 -36.19 -24.35 -6.85
N MET A 141 -37.52 -24.35 -6.70
CA MET A 141 -38.44 -24.31 -7.84
C MET A 141 -38.36 -22.97 -8.59
N LEU A 142 -38.14 -21.85 -7.90
CA LEU A 142 -37.90 -20.56 -8.55
C LEU A 142 -36.61 -20.56 -9.38
N LEU A 143 -35.54 -21.20 -8.88
CA LEU A 143 -34.31 -21.37 -9.65
C LEU A 143 -34.56 -22.25 -10.90
N VAL A 144 -35.27 -23.37 -10.75
CA VAL A 144 -35.65 -24.24 -11.88
C VAL A 144 -36.52 -23.49 -12.90
N LEU A 145 -37.44 -22.63 -12.45
CA LEU A 145 -38.21 -21.76 -13.34
C LEU A 145 -37.30 -20.79 -14.10
N GLY A 146 -36.30 -20.21 -13.43
CA GLY A 146 -35.29 -19.35 -14.05
C GLY A 146 -34.45 -20.08 -15.12
N MET A 147 -34.22 -21.37 -14.96
CA MET A 147 -33.53 -22.19 -15.97
C MET A 147 -34.33 -22.41 -17.27
N LEU A 148 -35.61 -22.04 -17.29
CA LEU A 148 -36.47 -22.12 -18.49
C LEU A 148 -36.47 -20.81 -19.32
N ASP A 149 -35.49 -19.93 -19.07
CA ASP A 149 -35.31 -18.66 -19.77
C ASP A 149 -35.01 -18.87 -21.26
N THR A 150 -35.71 -18.15 -22.12
CA THR A 150 -35.58 -18.21 -23.59
C THR A 150 -35.19 -16.88 -24.21
N SER A 151 -35.18 -15.81 -23.42
CA SER A 151 -34.93 -14.44 -23.86
C SER A 151 -33.47 -14.01 -23.68
N GLY A 152 -32.65 -14.80 -22.98
CA GLY A 152 -31.25 -14.51 -22.71
C GLY A 152 -31.07 -13.68 -21.44
N GLY A 153 -31.78 -14.00 -20.37
CA GLY A 153 -31.56 -13.47 -19.01
C GLY A 153 -32.73 -12.72 -18.36
N LEU A 154 -33.84 -12.46 -19.06
CA LEU A 154 -34.96 -11.67 -18.51
C LEU A 154 -35.70 -12.37 -17.37
N LEU A 155 -35.86 -13.69 -17.46
CA LEU A 155 -36.44 -14.53 -16.42
C LEU A 155 -35.36 -14.99 -15.45
N PHE A 156 -34.19 -15.38 -15.96
CA PHE A 156 -33.13 -15.96 -15.16
C PHE A 156 -32.55 -14.99 -14.12
N ILE A 157 -32.09 -13.80 -14.54
CA ILE A 157 -31.39 -12.85 -13.65
C ILE A 157 -32.29 -12.42 -12.49
N PRO A 158 -33.54 -11.95 -12.70
CA PRO A 158 -34.37 -11.48 -11.59
C PRO A 158 -34.73 -12.59 -10.60
N LEU A 159 -34.91 -13.83 -11.07
CA LEU A 159 -35.22 -14.95 -10.20
C LEU A 159 -34.02 -15.40 -9.36
N VAL A 160 -32.82 -15.45 -9.96
CA VAL A 160 -31.59 -15.74 -9.20
C VAL A 160 -31.33 -14.65 -8.16
N VAL A 161 -31.42 -13.37 -8.54
CA VAL A 161 -31.24 -12.25 -7.60
C VAL A 161 -32.27 -12.30 -6.47
N LEU A 162 -33.54 -12.55 -6.79
CA LEU A 162 -34.60 -12.68 -5.78
C LEU A 162 -34.33 -13.84 -4.84
N VAL A 163 -33.97 -15.01 -5.36
CA VAL A 163 -33.69 -16.19 -4.54
C VAL A 163 -32.46 -15.95 -3.67
N THR A 164 -31.35 -15.48 -4.22
CA THR A 164 -30.12 -15.16 -3.47
C THR A 164 -30.40 -14.17 -2.33
N TRP A 165 -31.14 -13.09 -2.61
CA TRP A 165 -31.51 -12.12 -1.59
C TRP A 165 -32.37 -12.72 -0.47
N ARG A 166 -33.38 -13.52 -0.83
CA ARG A 166 -34.27 -14.15 0.16
C ARG A 166 -33.55 -15.21 1.00
N VAL A 167 -32.68 -15.99 0.37
CA VAL A 167 -31.86 -17.01 1.03
C VAL A 167 -30.88 -16.38 2.01
N LEU A 168 -30.28 -15.24 1.66
CA LEU A 168 -29.43 -14.45 2.57
C LEU A 168 -30.26 -13.88 3.73
N GLN A 169 -31.39 -13.23 3.44
CA GLN A 169 -32.27 -12.60 4.43
C GLN A 169 -32.79 -13.60 5.48
N TYR A 170 -33.16 -14.79 5.04
CA TYR A 170 -33.73 -15.83 5.91
C TYR A 170 -32.70 -16.91 6.30
N HIS A 171 -31.40 -16.67 6.09
CA HIS A 171 -30.30 -17.50 6.60
C HIS A 171 -30.39 -18.98 6.13
N TYR A 172 -30.69 -19.20 4.86
CA TYR A 172 -30.70 -20.52 4.21
C TYR A 172 -29.35 -20.86 3.57
N TYR A 173 -28.28 -20.84 4.36
CA TYR A 173 -26.90 -20.93 3.84
C TYR A 173 -26.60 -22.20 3.03
N TRP A 174 -27.18 -23.35 3.40
CA TRP A 174 -27.03 -24.57 2.59
C TRP A 174 -27.55 -24.39 1.16
N LEU A 175 -28.67 -23.68 0.99
CA LEU A 175 -29.26 -23.43 -0.32
C LEU A 175 -28.43 -22.38 -1.08
N LEU A 176 -27.90 -21.38 -0.37
CA LEU A 176 -26.98 -20.39 -0.93
C LEU A 176 -25.75 -21.07 -1.55
N ALA A 177 -25.17 -22.06 -0.86
CA ALA A 177 -24.05 -22.84 -1.35
C ALA A 177 -24.39 -23.70 -2.59
N CYS A 178 -25.67 -23.96 -2.87
CA CYS A 178 -26.11 -24.70 -4.05
C CYS A 178 -26.42 -23.81 -5.27
N VAL A 179 -26.63 -22.49 -5.10
CA VAL A 179 -26.96 -21.59 -6.22
C VAL A 179 -25.91 -21.62 -7.35
N PRO A 180 -24.58 -21.67 -7.08
CA PRO A 180 -23.58 -21.71 -8.17
C PRO A 180 -23.76 -22.88 -9.14
N PHE A 181 -24.32 -24.01 -8.70
CA PHE A 181 -24.62 -25.12 -9.59
C PHE A 181 -25.61 -24.74 -10.69
N VAL A 182 -26.51 -23.78 -10.44
CA VAL A 182 -27.47 -23.33 -11.46
C VAL A 182 -26.72 -22.70 -12.65
N PHE A 183 -25.68 -21.90 -12.40
CA PHE A 183 -24.85 -21.33 -13.47
C PHE A 183 -24.13 -22.42 -14.27
N ILE A 184 -23.62 -23.48 -13.60
CA ILE A 184 -22.99 -24.62 -14.27
C ILE A 184 -23.99 -25.40 -15.13
N LEU A 185 -25.21 -25.62 -14.60
CA LEU A 185 -26.22 -26.44 -15.26
C LEU A 185 -26.83 -25.77 -16.49
N ILE A 186 -27.02 -24.45 -16.47
CA ILE A 186 -27.49 -23.70 -17.64
C ILE A 186 -26.35 -23.56 -18.66
N GLY A 187 -25.11 -23.41 -18.20
CA GLY A 187 -23.96 -23.18 -19.05
C GLY A 187 -24.06 -21.84 -19.78
N ASP A 188 -23.49 -21.78 -20.99
CA ASP A 188 -23.26 -20.51 -21.69
C ASP A 188 -24.46 -20.02 -22.51
N GLY A 189 -25.48 -20.88 -22.67
CA GLY A 189 -26.61 -20.61 -23.56
C GLY A 189 -27.28 -19.26 -23.28
N TRP A 190 -27.63 -19.00 -22.03
CA TRP A 190 -28.44 -17.82 -21.68
C TRP A 190 -27.76 -16.45 -21.89
N PHE A 191 -26.43 -16.38 -22.02
CA PHE A 191 -25.71 -15.12 -22.27
C PHE A 191 -25.04 -15.05 -23.65
N THR A 192 -24.92 -16.18 -24.34
CA THR A 192 -24.36 -16.23 -25.72
C THR A 192 -25.39 -15.85 -26.78
N HIS A 193 -26.66 -15.68 -26.41
CA HIS A 193 -27.68 -15.06 -27.24
C HIS A 193 -28.65 -14.20 -26.43
N GLY A 194 -29.44 -13.41 -27.14
CA GLY A 194 -30.62 -12.77 -26.56
C GLY A 194 -30.32 -11.40 -25.93
N LEU A 195 -31.08 -11.04 -24.90
CA LEU A 195 -30.99 -9.72 -24.28
C LEU A 195 -29.64 -9.43 -23.64
N PHE A 196 -28.99 -10.43 -23.05
CA PHE A 196 -27.68 -10.24 -22.43
C PHE A 196 -26.57 -10.10 -23.47
N GLU A 197 -26.64 -10.80 -24.60
CA GLU A 197 -25.72 -10.59 -25.73
C GLU A 197 -25.84 -9.16 -26.28
N GLU A 198 -27.07 -8.66 -26.44
CA GLU A 198 -27.32 -7.28 -26.87
C GLU A 198 -26.84 -6.25 -25.83
N LEU A 199 -26.86 -6.61 -24.54
CA LEU A 199 -26.27 -5.76 -23.49
C LEU A 199 -24.73 -5.75 -23.59
N LEU A 200 -24.11 -6.89 -23.88
CA LEU A 200 -22.66 -7.01 -24.07
C LEU A 200 -22.18 -6.29 -25.33
N SER A 201 -22.97 -6.26 -26.41
CA SER A 201 -22.61 -5.58 -27.66
C SER A 201 -22.56 -4.05 -27.54
N VAL A 202 -23.18 -3.48 -26.50
CA VAL A 202 -23.08 -2.05 -26.17
C VAL A 202 -21.78 -1.72 -25.41
N ALA A 203 -21.18 -2.71 -24.76
CA ALA A 203 -19.93 -2.53 -24.03
C ALA A 203 -18.72 -2.49 -24.99
N PRO A 204 -17.59 -1.86 -24.60
CA PRO A 204 -16.34 -1.96 -25.37
C PRO A 204 -15.93 -3.43 -25.57
N ASP A 205 -15.43 -3.77 -26.77
CA ASP A 205 -15.08 -5.15 -27.15
C ASP A 205 -14.15 -5.83 -26.13
N THR A 206 -13.23 -5.08 -25.54
CA THR A 206 -12.30 -5.58 -24.49
C THR A 206 -13.02 -5.99 -23.22
N VAL A 207 -14.01 -5.20 -22.78
CA VAL A 207 -14.81 -5.47 -21.58
C VAL A 207 -15.76 -6.63 -21.83
N ALA A 208 -16.40 -6.66 -23.00
CA ALA A 208 -17.27 -7.76 -23.39
C ALA A 208 -16.49 -9.07 -23.42
N ALA A 209 -15.36 -9.12 -24.14
CA ALA A 209 -14.52 -10.33 -24.24
C ALA A 209 -14.05 -10.82 -22.86
N TYR A 210 -13.55 -9.93 -22.01
CA TYR A 210 -13.12 -10.28 -20.66
C TYR A 210 -14.28 -10.79 -19.79
N ALA A 211 -15.47 -10.18 -19.87
CA ALA A 211 -16.61 -10.58 -19.07
C ALA A 211 -17.03 -12.04 -19.33
N VAL A 212 -17.03 -12.45 -20.60
CA VAL A 212 -17.48 -13.79 -21.01
C VAL A 212 -16.38 -14.86 -20.91
N ASP A 213 -15.11 -14.47 -20.82
CA ASP A 213 -14.00 -15.41 -20.71
C ASP A 213 -14.03 -16.11 -19.33
N PRO A 214 -14.02 -17.46 -19.29
CA PRO A 214 -13.91 -18.20 -18.03
C PRO A 214 -12.51 -18.16 -17.40
N HIS A 215 -11.51 -17.70 -18.13
CA HIS A 215 -10.11 -17.61 -17.72
C HIS A 215 -9.61 -18.90 -17.05
N SER A 216 -9.20 -18.83 -15.79
CA SER A 216 -8.70 -19.97 -14.99
C SER A 216 -9.78 -20.68 -14.17
N GLY A 217 -11.04 -20.24 -14.24
CA GLY A 217 -12.14 -20.74 -13.41
C GLY A 217 -13.23 -21.48 -14.19
N PRO A 218 -14.23 -22.04 -13.48
CA PRO A 218 -15.33 -22.79 -14.10
C PRO A 218 -16.47 -21.91 -14.63
N PHE A 219 -16.44 -20.61 -14.33
CA PHE A 219 -17.45 -19.63 -14.74
C PHE A 219 -16.83 -18.54 -15.62
N PRO A 220 -17.59 -17.93 -16.55
CA PRO A 220 -17.27 -16.62 -17.11
C PRO A 220 -16.97 -15.59 -16.02
N ALA A 221 -16.07 -14.64 -16.26
CA ALA A 221 -15.64 -13.65 -15.27
C ALA A 221 -16.81 -12.91 -14.61
N PHE A 222 -17.84 -12.51 -15.37
CA PHE A 222 -19.00 -11.81 -14.80
C PHE A 222 -19.82 -12.68 -13.83
N ILE A 223 -19.94 -13.99 -14.11
CA ILE A 223 -20.57 -14.96 -13.20
C ILE A 223 -19.65 -15.21 -12.01
N GLY A 224 -18.33 -15.27 -12.24
CA GLY A 224 -17.31 -15.33 -11.19
C GLY A 224 -17.45 -14.20 -10.17
N VAL A 225 -17.67 -12.96 -10.64
CA VAL A 225 -17.96 -11.79 -9.78
C VAL A 225 -19.24 -12.01 -8.97
N ALA A 226 -20.33 -12.42 -9.63
CA ALA A 226 -21.60 -12.65 -8.94
C ALA A 226 -21.50 -13.74 -7.85
N VAL A 227 -20.84 -14.86 -8.15
CA VAL A 227 -20.59 -15.96 -7.20
C VAL A 227 -19.69 -15.50 -6.06
N THR A 228 -18.63 -14.73 -6.36
CA THR A 228 -17.71 -14.19 -5.35
C THR A 228 -18.45 -13.28 -4.36
N ILE A 229 -19.22 -12.31 -4.86
CA ILE A 229 -20.04 -11.40 -4.03
C ILE A 229 -21.02 -12.21 -3.18
N GLN A 230 -21.71 -13.17 -3.80
CA GLN A 230 -22.67 -14.01 -3.10
C GLN A 230 -22.02 -14.81 -1.95
N MET A 231 -20.86 -15.42 -2.19
CA MET A 231 -20.17 -16.23 -1.18
C MET A 231 -19.58 -15.36 -0.07
N ILE A 232 -19.05 -14.16 -0.38
CA ILE A 232 -18.58 -13.20 0.63
C ILE A 232 -19.73 -12.80 1.55
N LEU A 233 -20.88 -12.42 0.98
CA LEU A 233 -22.07 -12.07 1.77
C LEU A 233 -22.57 -13.25 2.60
N GLY A 234 -22.55 -14.46 2.04
CA GLY A 234 -22.91 -15.69 2.75
C GLY A 234 -22.01 -15.96 3.95
N LEU A 235 -20.70 -15.97 3.74
CA LEU A 235 -19.70 -16.21 4.79
C LEU A 235 -19.73 -15.12 5.87
N ALA A 236 -19.83 -13.84 5.47
CA ALA A 236 -19.98 -12.74 6.40
C ALA A 236 -21.26 -12.88 7.24
N GLY A 237 -22.37 -13.28 6.61
CA GLY A 237 -23.62 -13.57 7.30
C GLY A 237 -23.47 -14.69 8.34
N VAL A 238 -22.83 -15.80 7.99
CA VAL A 238 -22.59 -16.92 8.92
C VAL A 238 -21.70 -16.49 10.10
N LEU A 239 -20.68 -15.66 9.86
CA LEU A 239 -19.79 -15.17 10.92
C LEU A 239 -20.46 -14.13 11.83
N ALA A 240 -21.35 -13.30 11.29
CA ALA A 240 -22.08 -12.28 12.05
C ALA A 240 -23.23 -12.88 12.87
N TYR A 241 -23.90 -13.91 12.33
CA TYR A 241 -25.03 -14.56 12.99
C TYR A 241 -24.54 -15.63 13.97
N LYS A 242 -24.47 -15.28 15.27
CA LYS A 242 -24.24 -16.26 16.35
C LYS A 242 -25.51 -17.08 16.58
N SER A 243 -25.71 -18.13 15.79
CA SER A 243 -26.73 -19.16 16.07
C SER A 243 -26.27 -20.11 17.18
N ASP A 244 -27.22 -20.62 17.97
CA ASP A 244 -26.96 -21.67 18.98
C ASP A 244 -26.57 -23.02 18.35
N GLU A 245 -26.91 -23.23 17.07
CA GLU A 245 -26.46 -24.36 16.27
C GLU A 245 -25.40 -23.86 15.27
N PRO A 246 -24.14 -24.33 15.34
CA PRO A 246 -23.14 -23.99 14.33
C PRO A 246 -23.57 -24.54 12.97
N GLU A 247 -23.50 -23.70 11.94
CA GLU A 247 -23.69 -24.16 10.56
C GLU A 247 -22.70 -25.28 10.23
N SER A 248 -23.14 -26.22 9.39
CA SER A 248 -22.33 -27.40 9.07
C SER A 248 -21.00 -26.99 8.44
N THR A 249 -19.90 -27.58 8.91
CA THR A 249 -18.55 -27.39 8.33
C THR A 249 -18.52 -27.64 6.82
N ILE A 250 -19.40 -28.52 6.32
CA ILE A 250 -19.54 -28.82 4.89
C ILE A 250 -20.07 -27.59 4.12
N VAL A 251 -20.99 -26.82 4.69
CA VAL A 251 -21.56 -25.61 4.06
C VAL A 251 -20.50 -24.52 3.98
N LEU A 252 -19.77 -24.29 5.08
CA LEU A 252 -18.63 -23.35 5.11
C LEU A 252 -17.56 -23.73 4.09
N PHE A 253 -17.19 -25.01 4.04
CA PHE A 253 -16.22 -25.52 3.07
C PHE A 253 -16.72 -25.34 1.64
N ALA A 254 -17.98 -25.67 1.34
CA ALA A 254 -18.56 -25.49 0.02
C ALA A 254 -18.58 -24.01 -0.39
N MET A 255 -18.96 -23.09 0.51
CA MET A 255 -18.92 -21.65 0.24
C MET A 255 -17.51 -21.14 -0.02
N GLY A 256 -16.52 -21.58 0.77
CA GLY A 256 -15.12 -21.23 0.56
C GLY A 256 -14.59 -21.75 -0.78
N LEU A 257 -14.97 -22.97 -1.17
CA LEU A 257 -14.59 -23.55 -2.45
C LEU A 257 -15.22 -22.77 -3.62
N TRP A 258 -16.50 -22.40 -3.52
CA TRP A 258 -17.16 -21.57 -4.53
C TRP A 258 -16.57 -20.17 -4.63
N LEU A 259 -16.14 -19.59 -3.49
CA LEU A 259 -15.44 -18.32 -3.48
C LEU A 259 -14.12 -18.42 -4.25
N ILE A 260 -13.34 -19.47 -4.03
CA ILE A 260 -12.09 -19.72 -4.77
C ILE A 260 -12.36 -19.87 -6.28
N PHE A 261 -13.38 -20.63 -6.66
CA PHE A 261 -13.75 -20.77 -8.07
C PHE A 261 -14.24 -19.47 -8.70
N GLY A 262 -15.03 -18.68 -7.97
CA GLY A 262 -15.46 -17.36 -8.40
C GLY A 262 -14.27 -16.42 -8.62
N LEU A 263 -13.29 -16.44 -7.72
CA LEU A 263 -12.06 -15.66 -7.85
C LEU A 263 -11.21 -16.12 -9.05
N PHE A 264 -11.00 -17.42 -9.23
CA PHE A 264 -10.26 -17.93 -10.40
C PHE A 264 -10.91 -17.61 -11.74
N SER A 265 -12.24 -17.49 -11.77
CA SER A 265 -12.98 -17.05 -12.95
C SER A 265 -12.78 -15.57 -13.29
N ILE A 266 -12.54 -14.74 -12.27
CA ILE A 266 -12.26 -13.30 -12.46
C ILE A 266 -10.80 -13.11 -12.87
N ILE A 267 -9.90 -13.95 -12.37
CA ILE A 267 -8.47 -13.79 -12.61
C ILE A 267 -8.14 -14.09 -14.08
N PRO A 268 -7.52 -13.15 -14.82
CA PRO A 268 -7.11 -13.38 -16.19
C PRO A 268 -6.11 -14.54 -16.32
N ASP A 269 -5.07 -14.56 -15.48
CA ASP A 269 -4.04 -15.61 -15.45
C ASP A 269 -3.75 -16.10 -14.04
N GLY A 270 -3.50 -17.41 -13.89
CA GLY A 270 -3.16 -18.04 -12.60
C GLY A 270 -1.96 -17.42 -11.85
N TYR A 271 -1.12 -16.61 -12.52
CA TYR A 271 -0.01 -15.87 -11.92
C TYR A 271 -0.44 -14.82 -10.88
N TRP A 272 -1.68 -14.32 -10.96
CA TRP A 272 -2.23 -13.37 -9.97
C TRP A 272 -2.79 -14.05 -8.71
N ALA A 273 -2.88 -15.39 -8.69
CA ALA A 273 -3.45 -16.12 -7.57
C ALA A 273 -2.70 -15.90 -6.24
N PRO A 274 -1.35 -15.89 -6.18
CA PRO A 274 -0.62 -15.58 -4.96
C PRO A 274 -0.89 -14.16 -4.45
N THR A 275 -1.05 -13.19 -5.36
CA THR A 275 -1.36 -11.78 -5.03
C THR A 275 -2.72 -11.67 -4.36
N LEU A 276 -3.73 -12.32 -4.94
CA LEU A 276 -5.06 -12.37 -4.32
C LEU A 276 -5.04 -13.11 -2.98
N GLY A 277 -4.28 -14.19 -2.88
CA GLY A 277 -4.01 -14.86 -1.62
C GLY A 277 -3.49 -13.90 -0.55
N CYS A 278 -2.49 -13.08 -0.89
CA CYS A 278 -1.96 -12.05 0.01
C CYS A 278 -3.01 -10.98 0.37
N MET A 279 -3.80 -10.51 -0.61
CA MET A 279 -4.86 -9.53 -0.37
C MET A 279 -5.96 -10.04 0.58
N PHE A 280 -6.22 -11.35 0.64
CA PHE A 280 -7.14 -11.93 1.61
C PHE A 280 -6.47 -12.28 2.95
N LEU A 281 -5.22 -12.75 2.91
CA LEU A 281 -4.48 -13.15 4.10
C LEU A 281 -4.06 -11.96 4.97
N ILE A 282 -3.72 -10.81 4.39
CA ILE A 282 -3.35 -9.61 5.15
C ILE A 282 -4.51 -9.14 6.07
N PRO A 283 -5.74 -8.92 5.57
CA PRO A 283 -6.90 -8.64 6.41
C PRO A 283 -7.21 -9.76 7.40
N TYR A 284 -6.99 -11.02 7.04
CA TYR A 284 -7.20 -12.16 7.93
C TYR A 284 -6.21 -12.18 9.11
N PHE A 285 -4.93 -11.92 8.87
CA PHE A 285 -3.92 -11.84 9.92
C PHE A 285 -4.10 -10.61 10.80
N TRP A 286 -4.55 -9.50 10.22
CA TRP A 286 -5.02 -8.36 10.98
C TRP A 286 -6.20 -8.73 11.89
N TYR A 287 -7.23 -9.41 11.35
CA TYR A 287 -8.41 -9.84 12.11
C TYR A 287 -8.08 -10.82 13.25
N THR A 288 -7.06 -11.66 13.08
CA THR A 288 -6.61 -12.66 14.05
C THR A 288 -5.51 -12.16 14.99
N ASN A 289 -5.14 -10.88 14.94
CA ASN A 289 -4.09 -10.26 15.75
C ASN A 289 -2.72 -10.96 15.64
N ASN A 290 -2.37 -11.50 14.47
CA ASN A 290 -1.10 -12.22 14.28
C ASN A 290 0.06 -11.27 13.94
N SER A 291 0.63 -10.63 14.95
CA SER A 291 1.74 -9.67 14.82
C SER A 291 3.01 -10.26 14.20
N LYS A 292 3.27 -11.55 14.39
CA LYS A 292 4.51 -12.19 13.92
C LYS A 292 4.57 -12.37 12.42
N VAL A 293 3.44 -12.63 11.78
CA VAL A 293 3.39 -12.94 10.33
C VAL A 293 3.04 -11.70 9.51
N LEU A 294 2.29 -10.76 10.10
CA LEU A 294 1.72 -9.61 9.39
C LEU A 294 2.76 -8.78 8.61
N PRO A 295 3.94 -8.38 9.15
CA PRO A 295 4.91 -7.60 8.38
C PRO A 295 5.54 -8.39 7.22
N TYR A 296 5.80 -9.69 7.41
CA TYR A 296 6.39 -10.53 6.36
C TYR A 296 5.44 -10.75 5.18
N MET A 297 4.14 -10.56 5.38
CA MET A 297 3.18 -10.55 4.27
C MET A 297 3.40 -9.42 3.28
N LEU A 298 4.04 -8.30 3.69
CA LEU A 298 4.43 -7.26 2.74
C LEU A 298 5.49 -7.77 1.77
N GLY A 299 6.47 -8.54 2.25
CA GLY A 299 7.46 -9.19 1.39
C GLY A 299 6.82 -10.24 0.46
N ALA A 300 5.89 -11.04 0.99
CA ALA A 300 5.13 -11.99 0.17
C ALA A 300 4.27 -11.29 -0.89
N LEU A 301 3.64 -10.17 -0.52
CA LEU A 301 2.85 -9.33 -1.43
C LEU A 301 3.73 -8.79 -2.55
N PHE A 302 4.90 -8.24 -2.24
CA PHE A 302 5.85 -7.74 -3.23
C PHE A 302 6.23 -8.81 -4.25
N VAL A 303 6.66 -10.00 -3.79
CA VAL A 303 7.04 -11.11 -4.68
C VAL A 303 5.86 -11.59 -5.51
N SER A 304 4.66 -11.67 -4.91
CA SER A 304 3.46 -12.08 -5.63
C SER A 304 3.04 -11.10 -6.72
N LEU A 305 3.12 -9.79 -6.44
CA LEU A 305 2.86 -8.74 -7.41
C LEU A 305 3.88 -8.79 -8.54
N TYR A 306 5.16 -8.99 -8.23
CA TYR A 306 6.21 -9.09 -9.23
C TYR A 306 5.96 -10.25 -10.20
N ILE A 307 5.61 -11.42 -9.68
CA ILE A 307 5.21 -12.57 -10.51
C ILE A 307 3.98 -12.22 -11.37
N GLY A 308 2.99 -11.55 -10.78
CA GLY A 308 1.78 -11.11 -11.49
C GLY A 308 2.09 -10.16 -12.64
N PHE A 309 2.92 -9.14 -12.42
CA PHE A 309 3.25 -8.14 -13.45
C PHE A 309 4.24 -8.65 -14.49
N GLU A 310 5.24 -9.46 -14.11
CA GLU A 310 6.26 -9.97 -15.04
C GLU A 310 5.72 -11.12 -15.92
N MET A 311 4.96 -12.04 -15.34
CA MET A 311 4.58 -13.30 -16.02
C MET A 311 3.18 -13.29 -16.63
N SER A 312 2.31 -12.34 -16.26
CA SER A 312 0.96 -12.25 -16.82
C SER A 312 0.94 -11.40 -18.08
N ASP A 313 0.09 -11.79 -19.03
CA ASP A 313 -0.16 -11.02 -20.25
C ASP A 313 -1.11 -9.83 -20.00
N THR A 314 -1.71 -9.73 -18.80
CA THR A 314 -2.77 -8.75 -18.46
C THR A 314 -2.36 -7.30 -18.65
N PHE A 315 -1.13 -6.94 -18.28
CA PHE A 315 -0.65 -5.55 -18.31
C PHE A 315 0.49 -5.33 -19.31
N GLN A 316 0.72 -6.28 -20.23
CA GLN A 316 1.80 -6.16 -21.21
C GLN A 316 1.49 -5.11 -22.30
N PRO A 317 2.52 -4.42 -22.85
CA PRO A 317 3.93 -4.60 -22.56
C PRO A 317 4.38 -3.80 -21.31
N LEU A 318 4.95 -4.50 -20.33
CA LEU A 318 5.66 -3.90 -19.19
C LEU A 318 7.12 -4.35 -19.23
N ASP A 319 8.05 -3.43 -19.01
CA ASP A 319 9.45 -3.80 -18.79
C ASP A 319 9.62 -4.44 -17.40
N ALA A 320 10.67 -5.23 -17.23
CA ALA A 320 10.99 -5.86 -15.95
C ALA A 320 11.22 -4.82 -14.83
N ALA A 321 11.80 -3.67 -15.18
CA ALA A 321 11.97 -2.54 -14.27
C ALA A 321 10.61 -1.99 -13.79
N ASP A 322 9.62 -1.89 -14.69
CA ASP A 322 8.28 -1.40 -14.35
C ASP A 322 7.46 -2.42 -13.58
N ALA A 323 7.58 -3.71 -13.89
CA ALA A 323 6.99 -4.77 -13.08
C ALA A 323 7.52 -4.75 -11.64
N TRP A 324 8.83 -4.57 -11.47
CA TRP A 324 9.46 -4.39 -10.17
C TRP A 324 8.97 -3.12 -9.46
N GLY A 325 8.92 -2.01 -10.20
CA GLY A 325 8.49 -0.72 -9.70
C GLY A 325 7.04 -0.71 -9.19
N TRP A 326 6.10 -1.25 -9.97
CA TRP A 326 4.68 -1.33 -9.58
C TRP A 326 4.48 -2.21 -8.35
N SER A 327 5.22 -3.32 -8.27
CA SER A 327 5.23 -4.21 -7.11
C SER A 327 5.70 -3.50 -5.84
N GLY A 328 6.74 -2.67 -5.98
CA GLY A 328 7.28 -1.81 -4.92
C GLY A 328 6.28 -0.78 -4.42
N VAL A 329 5.66 -0.02 -5.33
CA VAL A 329 4.71 1.06 -4.98
C VAL A 329 3.47 0.51 -4.25
N ILE A 330 2.84 -0.55 -4.77
CA ILE A 330 1.64 -1.13 -4.14
C ILE A 330 1.96 -1.71 -2.76
N THR A 331 3.11 -2.38 -2.63
CA THR A 331 3.55 -2.91 -1.33
C THR A 331 3.88 -1.77 -0.36
N GLY A 332 4.52 -0.70 -0.85
CA GLY A 332 4.82 0.49 -0.06
C GLY A 332 3.56 1.15 0.51
N PHE A 333 2.54 1.36 -0.31
CA PHE A 333 1.25 1.87 0.16
C PHE A 333 0.59 0.96 1.19
N THR A 334 0.69 -0.36 1.00
CA THR A 334 0.17 -1.33 1.98
C THR A 334 0.90 -1.23 3.32
N GLY A 335 2.23 -1.12 3.29
CA GLY A 335 3.04 -0.90 4.50
C GLY A 335 2.76 0.43 5.20
N SER A 336 2.63 1.52 4.45
CA SER A 336 2.21 2.82 4.99
C SER A 336 0.83 2.79 5.62
N THR A 337 -0.11 2.02 5.05
CA THR A 337 -1.43 1.84 5.63
C THR A 337 -1.33 1.16 6.99
N MET A 338 -0.48 0.15 7.15
CA MET A 338 -0.23 -0.48 8.46
C MET A 338 0.36 0.51 9.47
N ALA A 339 1.29 1.38 9.04
CA ALA A 339 1.86 2.43 9.89
C ALA A 339 0.80 3.45 10.34
N ILE A 340 -0.10 3.85 9.44
CA ILE A 340 -1.23 4.74 9.75
C ILE A 340 -2.18 4.06 10.75
N MET A 341 -2.50 2.79 10.53
CA MET A 341 -3.34 2.01 11.44
C MET A 341 -2.73 1.92 12.83
N HIS A 342 -1.41 1.79 12.94
CA HIS A 342 -0.71 1.83 14.23
C HIS A 342 -0.85 3.19 14.91
N GLY A 343 -0.67 4.29 14.17
CA GLY A 343 -0.87 5.65 14.69
C GLY A 343 -2.28 5.91 15.24
N TYR A 344 -3.30 5.23 14.69
CA TYR A 344 -4.68 5.27 15.20
C TYR A 344 -5.00 4.20 16.26
N GLY A 345 -4.05 3.35 16.64
CA GLY A 345 -4.26 2.25 17.58
C GLY A 345 -5.15 1.12 17.03
N THR A 346 -5.30 1.02 15.70
CA THR A 346 -6.14 0.03 15.01
C THR A 346 -5.35 -1.04 14.28
N LEU A 347 -4.02 -1.05 14.40
CA LEU A 347 -3.17 -2.10 13.81
C LEU A 347 -3.53 -3.50 14.33
N PHE A 348 -4.01 -3.59 15.57
CA PHE A 348 -4.58 -4.80 16.14
C PHE A 348 -6.04 -4.57 16.50
N ARG A 349 -6.87 -5.60 16.35
CA ARG A 349 -8.30 -5.54 16.68
C ARG A 349 -8.54 -5.34 18.17
N GLU A 350 -7.69 -5.95 18.99
CA GLU A 350 -7.71 -5.77 20.44
C GLU A 350 -6.59 -4.80 20.80
N PRO A 351 -6.89 -3.68 21.48
CA PRO A 351 -5.85 -2.76 21.89
C PRO A 351 -4.90 -3.47 22.87
N PRO A 352 -3.58 -3.33 22.69
CA PRO A 352 -2.61 -3.94 23.60
C PRO A 352 -2.81 -3.39 25.01
N THR A 353 -2.83 -4.27 26.01
CA THR A 353 -3.15 -3.91 27.41
C THR A 353 -1.95 -3.98 28.34
N THR A 354 -0.90 -4.70 27.92
CA THR A 354 0.35 -4.86 28.67
C THR A 354 1.51 -4.16 27.96
N ASP A 355 2.52 -3.74 28.74
CA ASP A 355 3.70 -3.06 28.18
C ASP A 355 4.44 -3.93 27.16
N GLU A 356 4.45 -5.26 27.34
CA GLU A 356 5.02 -6.21 26.38
C GLU A 356 4.24 -6.27 25.06
N GLU A 357 2.90 -6.20 25.12
CA GLU A 357 2.05 -6.18 23.92
C GLU A 357 2.18 -4.86 23.16
N ILE A 358 2.35 -3.74 23.87
CA ILE A 358 2.60 -2.42 23.27
C ILE A 358 3.95 -2.44 22.53
N ALA A 359 5.00 -2.92 23.19
CA ALA A 359 6.32 -3.06 22.56
C ALA A 359 6.29 -3.99 21.33
N LEU A 360 5.53 -5.08 21.40
CA LEU A 360 5.35 -5.98 20.25
C LEU A 360 4.60 -5.28 19.10
N ALA A 361 3.58 -4.48 19.41
CA ALA A 361 2.83 -3.73 18.41
C ALA A 361 3.70 -2.67 17.73
N ASP A 362 4.49 -1.93 18.50
CA ASP A 362 5.41 -0.90 18.01
C ASP A 362 6.49 -1.50 17.11
N THR A 363 7.12 -2.59 17.55
CA THR A 363 8.13 -3.30 16.73
C THR A 363 7.55 -3.86 15.43
N THR A 364 6.30 -4.34 15.47
CA THR A 364 5.59 -4.85 14.28
C THR A 364 5.28 -3.74 13.29
N ALA A 365 4.75 -2.60 13.78
CA ALA A 365 4.45 -1.43 12.97
C ALA A 365 5.71 -0.82 12.37
N GLU A 366 6.79 -0.78 13.14
CA GLU A 366 8.07 -0.28 12.71
C GLU A 366 8.67 -1.15 11.60
N LEU A 367 8.68 -2.47 11.78
CA LEU A 367 9.12 -3.41 10.74
C LEU A 367 8.28 -3.27 9.46
N ALA A 368 6.96 -3.11 9.58
CA ALA A 368 6.07 -2.87 8.45
C ALA A 368 6.38 -1.54 7.74
N THR A 369 6.70 -0.49 8.50
CA THR A 369 7.09 0.82 7.95
C THR A 369 8.41 0.74 7.21
N GLN A 370 9.40 0.03 7.75
CA GLN A 370 10.69 -0.19 7.09
C GLN A 370 10.55 -1.01 5.81
N LEU A 371 9.80 -2.11 5.85
CA LEU A 371 9.51 -2.91 4.65
C LEU A 371 8.71 -2.11 3.61
N GLY A 372 7.75 -1.31 4.05
CA GLY A 372 6.99 -0.41 3.18
C GLY A 372 7.89 0.66 2.53
N ALA A 373 8.80 1.26 3.29
CA ALA A 373 9.73 2.25 2.75
C ALA A 373 10.76 1.63 1.78
N LEU A 374 11.28 0.44 2.08
CA LEU A 374 12.13 -0.31 1.14
C LEU A 374 11.37 -0.68 -0.13
N ALA A 375 10.08 -1.03 -0.03
CA ALA A 375 9.23 -1.28 -1.18
C ALA A 375 9.01 -0.01 -2.02
N PHE A 376 8.84 1.15 -1.39
CA PHE A 376 8.82 2.43 -2.11
C PHE A 376 10.12 2.74 -2.84
N VAL A 377 11.28 2.44 -2.24
CA VAL A 377 12.59 2.54 -2.91
C VAL A 377 12.69 1.57 -4.10
N ALA A 378 12.17 0.35 -3.96
CA ALA A 378 12.04 -0.59 -5.08
C ALA A 378 11.10 -0.06 -6.19
N GLY A 379 10.18 0.83 -5.84
CA GLY A 379 9.28 1.56 -6.75
C GLY A 379 9.94 2.64 -7.61
N TYR A 380 11.22 2.51 -7.97
CA TYR A 380 12.02 3.59 -8.55
C TYR A 380 11.62 4.00 -9.98
N SER A 381 11.03 3.11 -10.79
CA SER A 381 10.67 3.44 -12.18
C SER A 381 9.28 4.06 -12.34
N VAL A 382 8.43 3.97 -11.31
CA VAL A 382 7.00 4.33 -11.42
C VAL A 382 6.76 5.77 -10.95
N PHE A 383 5.78 6.44 -11.55
CA PHE A 383 5.38 7.83 -11.23
C PHE A 383 6.57 8.80 -11.21
N PHE A 384 7.35 8.87 -12.28
CA PHE A 384 8.53 9.75 -12.38
C PHE A 384 9.57 9.55 -11.28
N GLY A 385 9.60 8.37 -10.64
CA GLY A 385 10.55 8.06 -9.59
C GLY A 385 10.25 8.66 -8.23
N VAL A 386 8.97 8.99 -7.95
CA VAL A 386 8.52 9.51 -6.65
C VAL A 386 8.61 8.46 -5.53
N GLY A 387 8.58 7.15 -5.86
CA GLY A 387 8.66 6.06 -4.90
C GLY A 387 9.83 6.23 -3.89
N PRO A 388 11.09 6.27 -4.34
CA PRO A 388 12.25 6.50 -3.48
C PRO A 388 12.14 7.74 -2.58
N VAL A 389 11.55 8.84 -3.06
CA VAL A 389 11.33 10.06 -2.26
C VAL A 389 10.38 9.79 -1.09
N ILE A 390 9.27 9.08 -1.33
CA ILE A 390 8.33 8.68 -0.28
C ILE A 390 9.04 7.75 0.72
N GLY A 391 9.80 6.77 0.21
CA GLY A 391 10.59 5.86 1.04
C GLY A 391 11.59 6.59 1.94
N LEU A 392 12.29 7.58 1.39
CA LEU A 392 13.22 8.45 2.12
C LEU A 392 12.52 9.23 3.22
N VAL A 393 11.37 9.87 2.93
CA VAL A 393 10.61 10.64 3.93
C VAL A 393 10.14 9.72 5.07
N LEU A 394 9.66 8.51 4.75
CA LEU A 394 9.22 7.54 5.75
C LEU A 394 10.38 7.05 6.63
N LEU A 395 11.51 6.68 6.02
CA LEU A 395 12.70 6.24 6.77
C LEU A 395 13.32 7.38 7.56
N GLY A 396 13.41 8.58 6.99
CA GLY A 396 13.91 9.78 7.66
C GLY A 396 13.06 10.13 8.87
N ARG A 397 11.73 10.18 8.70
CA ARG A 397 10.80 10.40 9.81
C ARG A 397 10.92 9.31 10.88
N SER A 398 11.02 8.03 10.47
CA SER A 398 11.18 6.91 11.41
C SER A 398 12.52 6.96 12.14
N ALA A 399 13.60 7.37 11.48
CA ALA A 399 14.93 7.48 12.07
C ALA A 399 14.99 8.62 13.09
N LEU A 400 14.47 9.79 12.71
CA LEU A 400 14.46 11.00 13.55
C LEU A 400 13.52 10.86 14.74
N ARG A 401 12.28 10.37 14.53
CA ARG A 401 11.30 10.21 15.62
C ARG A 401 11.48 8.95 16.46
N GLY A 402 12.06 7.90 15.88
CA GLY A 402 12.27 6.61 16.53
C GLY A 402 13.57 6.51 17.32
N GLY A 403 14.39 7.58 17.36
CA GLY A 403 15.65 7.61 18.10
C GLY A 403 16.71 6.66 17.55
N ARG A 404 16.63 6.29 16.27
CA ARG A 404 17.52 5.28 15.65
C ARG A 404 18.71 5.93 14.98
N ALA A 405 19.74 6.18 15.77
CA ALA A 405 20.98 6.80 15.32
C ALA A 405 21.58 6.10 14.06
N ASN A 406 21.64 4.75 14.03
CA ASN A 406 22.25 4.01 12.92
C ASN A 406 21.53 4.17 11.57
N SER A 407 20.22 4.43 11.54
CA SER A 407 19.50 4.66 10.27
C SER A 407 19.83 6.00 9.62
N ILE A 408 20.29 6.98 10.41
CA ILE A 408 20.69 8.31 9.91
C ILE A 408 21.88 8.19 8.96
N ILE A 409 22.80 7.25 9.23
CA ILE A 409 23.99 6.99 8.41
C ILE A 409 23.63 6.53 6.98
N ALA A 410 22.46 5.92 6.78
CA ALA A 410 22.01 5.43 5.48
C ALA A 410 21.22 6.47 4.66
N LEU A 411 20.75 7.56 5.29
CA LEU A 411 19.95 8.59 4.62
C LEU A 411 20.67 9.28 3.46
N PRO A 412 21.99 9.59 3.52
CA PRO A 412 22.69 10.25 2.41
C PRO A 412 22.61 9.49 1.08
N ILE A 413 22.85 8.18 1.13
CA ILE A 413 22.77 7.33 -0.06
C ILE A 413 21.33 7.32 -0.60
N LEU A 414 20.33 7.20 0.28
CA LEU A 414 18.93 7.18 -0.13
C LEU A 414 18.47 8.51 -0.71
N LEU A 415 18.92 9.64 -0.15
CA LEU A 415 18.63 10.98 -0.66
C LEU A 415 19.28 11.18 -2.03
N THR A 416 20.57 10.86 -2.15
CA THR A 416 21.29 10.92 -3.43
C THR A 416 20.61 10.04 -4.49
N PHE A 417 20.25 8.80 -4.15
CA PHE A 417 19.51 7.91 -5.04
C PHE A 417 18.15 8.50 -5.45
N SER A 418 17.41 9.06 -4.51
CA SER A 418 16.07 9.61 -4.78
C SER A 418 16.12 10.83 -5.71
N VAL A 419 17.05 11.76 -5.47
CA VAL A 419 17.24 12.95 -6.32
C VAL A 419 17.64 12.56 -7.74
N VAL A 420 18.65 11.69 -7.87
CA VAL A 420 19.16 11.26 -9.18
C VAL A 420 18.14 10.42 -9.93
N ASN A 421 17.40 9.55 -9.23
CA ASN A 421 16.33 8.77 -9.83
C ASN A 421 15.21 9.68 -10.36
N LEU A 422 14.82 10.71 -9.62
CA LEU A 422 13.82 11.68 -10.08
C LEU A 422 14.31 12.43 -11.32
N MET A 423 15.57 12.88 -11.33
CA MET A 423 16.18 13.49 -12.51
C MET A 423 16.20 12.53 -13.72
N ALA A 424 16.56 11.27 -13.50
CA ALA A 424 16.61 10.26 -14.55
C ALA A 424 15.23 9.98 -15.15
N GLN A 425 14.22 9.78 -14.30
CA GLN A 425 12.85 9.46 -14.73
C GLN A 425 12.10 10.66 -15.30
N SER A 426 12.48 11.87 -14.91
CA SER A 426 11.93 13.13 -15.44
C SER A 426 12.69 13.65 -16.66
N GLU A 427 13.65 12.86 -17.18
CA GLU A 427 14.51 13.20 -18.31
C GLU A 427 15.27 14.53 -18.14
N ILE A 428 15.58 14.92 -16.90
CA ILE A 428 16.27 16.16 -16.56
C ILE A 428 17.79 15.94 -16.63
N GLY A 429 18.47 16.74 -17.45
CA GLY A 429 19.93 16.70 -17.63
C GLY A 429 20.43 15.51 -18.46
N SER A 430 21.68 15.61 -18.93
CA SER A 430 22.39 14.48 -19.57
C SER A 430 22.88 13.46 -18.55
N ASP A 431 23.25 12.26 -19.00
CA ASP A 431 23.79 11.21 -18.10
C ASP A 431 25.05 11.67 -17.35
N GLU A 432 25.93 12.42 -18.02
CA GLU A 432 27.12 13.03 -17.40
C GLU A 432 26.73 14.05 -16.31
N GLN A 433 25.71 14.89 -16.56
CA GLN A 433 25.22 15.85 -15.57
C GLN A 433 24.61 15.14 -14.36
N ARG A 434 23.83 14.07 -14.57
CA ARG A 434 23.24 13.26 -13.49
C ARG A 434 24.32 12.58 -12.65
N GLN A 435 25.37 12.05 -13.28
CA GLN A 435 26.51 11.47 -12.57
C GLN A 435 27.26 12.53 -11.75
N SER A 436 27.49 13.71 -12.33
CA SER A 436 28.11 14.83 -11.62
C SER A 436 27.29 15.27 -10.40
N VAL A 437 25.96 15.42 -10.55
CA VAL A 437 25.05 15.74 -9.44
C VAL A 437 25.07 14.63 -8.39
N THR A 438 25.07 13.34 -8.78
CA THR A 438 25.21 12.21 -7.86
C THR A 438 26.45 12.37 -6.98
N GLY A 439 27.59 12.68 -7.60
CA GLY A 439 28.86 12.87 -6.90
C GLY A 439 28.85 14.09 -5.99
N LEU A 440 28.36 15.24 -6.47
CA LEU A 440 28.29 16.48 -5.71
C LEU A 440 27.38 16.34 -4.48
N THR A 441 26.16 15.83 -4.67
CA THR A 441 25.17 15.65 -3.61
C THR A 441 25.71 14.72 -2.52
N LEU A 442 26.34 13.60 -2.90
CA LEU A 442 26.96 12.69 -1.93
C LEU A 442 28.17 13.33 -1.23
N ALA A 443 28.95 14.15 -1.95
CA ALA A 443 30.12 14.81 -1.40
C ALA A 443 29.76 15.83 -0.32
N VAL A 444 28.79 16.71 -0.61
CA VAL A 444 28.26 17.71 0.31
C VAL A 444 27.64 17.05 1.54
N GLN A 445 26.82 16.02 1.36
CA GLN A 445 26.24 15.27 2.48
C GLN A 445 27.31 14.61 3.35
N GLY A 446 28.37 14.06 2.74
CA GLY A 446 29.50 13.51 3.47
C GLY A 446 30.22 14.57 4.32
N ILE A 447 30.43 15.77 3.78
CA ILE A 447 31.06 16.88 4.50
C ILE A 447 30.19 17.30 5.68
N LEU A 448 28.89 17.46 5.47
CA LEU A 448 27.93 17.78 6.54
C LEU A 448 27.95 16.75 7.66
N LEU A 449 27.97 15.45 7.34
CA LEU A 449 28.12 14.41 8.36
C LEU A 449 29.44 14.50 9.10
N THR A 450 30.55 14.74 8.40
CA THR A 450 31.85 14.92 9.05
C THR A 450 31.88 16.13 9.98
N LEU A 451 31.23 17.24 9.60
CA LEU A 451 31.08 18.43 10.46
C LEU A 451 30.17 18.15 11.66
N LEU A 452 29.05 17.45 11.46
CA LEU A 452 28.18 17.01 12.55
C LEU A 452 28.91 16.10 13.54
N SER A 453 29.83 15.26 13.06
CA SER A 453 30.66 14.42 13.93
C SER A 453 31.65 15.20 14.81
N ALA A 454 31.83 16.51 14.57
CA ALA A 454 32.65 17.40 15.38
C ALA A 454 31.84 18.19 16.43
N LYS A 455 30.50 18.19 16.32
CA LYS A 455 29.61 18.91 17.22
C LYS A 455 28.96 17.94 18.20
N ASP A 456 29.73 17.47 19.17
CA ASP A 456 29.31 16.46 20.14
C ASP A 456 28.07 16.89 20.94
N ASP A 457 28.04 18.13 21.43
CA ASP A 457 26.95 18.68 22.23
C ASP A 457 25.60 18.64 21.47
N LEU A 458 25.60 19.00 20.18
CA LEU A 458 24.39 19.06 19.36
C LEU A 458 23.76 17.67 19.16
N VAL A 459 24.59 16.63 19.00
CA VAL A 459 24.12 15.27 18.75
C VAL A 459 23.76 14.55 20.07
N TYR A 460 24.46 14.87 21.16
CA TYR A 460 24.19 14.30 22.47
C TYR A 460 22.86 14.80 23.06
N ASP A 461 22.58 16.11 22.93
CA ASP A 461 21.37 16.75 23.47
C ASP A 461 20.12 16.56 22.60
N TYR A 462 20.20 15.77 21.53
CA TYR A 462 19.07 15.53 20.65
C TYR A 462 17.96 14.73 21.36
N GLU A 463 16.88 15.43 21.77
CA GLU A 463 15.80 14.93 22.66
C GLU A 463 15.18 13.59 22.26
N THR A 464 15.32 13.18 20.99
CA THR A 464 14.67 11.98 20.48
C THR A 464 15.55 10.73 20.52
N VAL A 465 16.87 10.88 20.68
CA VAL A 465 17.80 9.74 20.73
C VAL A 465 18.23 9.50 22.18
N ASN A 466 17.91 8.32 22.71
CA ASN A 466 18.40 7.88 24.01
C ASN A 466 19.62 6.99 23.84
N TRP A 467 20.73 7.38 24.46
CA TRP A 467 21.98 6.62 24.43
C TRP A 467 22.01 5.58 25.56
N GLU A 468 22.42 4.35 25.25
CA GLU A 468 22.58 3.28 26.26
C GLU A 468 23.76 3.57 27.22
N SER A 469 24.81 4.23 26.70
CA SER A 469 25.99 4.68 27.42
C SER A 469 26.74 5.74 26.62
N ASP A 470 27.61 6.50 27.29
CA ASP A 470 28.49 7.47 26.63
C ASP A 470 29.44 6.78 25.62
N ASP A 471 29.90 5.56 25.92
CA ASP A 471 30.69 4.75 24.99
C ASP A 471 29.93 4.44 23.69
N ALA A 472 28.61 4.20 23.77
CA ALA A 472 27.77 3.94 22.61
C ALA A 472 27.56 5.20 21.76
N PHE A 473 27.48 6.36 22.41
CA PHE A 473 27.43 7.67 21.75
C PHE A 473 28.72 7.96 20.99
N PHE A 474 29.89 7.89 21.64
CA PHE A 474 31.17 8.16 20.98
C PHE A 474 31.44 7.16 19.84
N ALA A 475 31.08 5.89 20.01
CA ALA A 475 31.18 4.91 18.93
C ALA A 475 30.26 5.22 17.74
N PHE A 476 29.11 5.86 17.97
CA PHE A 476 28.24 6.34 16.91
C PHE A 476 28.83 7.57 16.22
N MET A 477 29.35 8.55 16.96
CA MET A 477 30.01 9.74 16.42
C MET A 477 31.19 9.37 15.52
N ASP A 478 32.00 8.40 15.95
CA ASP A 478 33.09 7.84 15.14
C ASP A 478 32.57 7.23 13.82
N ARG A 479 31.49 6.44 13.87
CA ARG A 479 30.89 5.85 12.65
C ARG A 479 30.30 6.91 11.74
N LEU A 480 29.66 7.93 12.30
CA LEU A 480 29.06 9.03 11.57
C LEU A 480 30.14 9.82 10.83
N GLY A 481 31.23 10.18 11.50
CA GLY A 481 32.36 10.86 10.87
C GLY A 481 33.08 10.00 9.82
N ILE A 482 33.36 8.72 10.12
CA ILE A 482 33.98 7.80 9.13
C ILE A 482 33.08 7.63 7.90
N SER A 483 31.75 7.51 8.10
CA SER A 483 30.80 7.42 6.99
C SER A 483 30.73 8.71 6.17
N GLY A 484 30.81 9.87 6.82
CA GLY A 484 30.88 11.18 6.17
C GLY A 484 32.10 11.27 5.26
N VAL A 485 33.29 10.92 5.76
CA VAL A 485 34.52 10.87 4.96
C VAL A 485 34.38 9.92 3.78
N LEU A 486 33.82 8.73 4.00
CA LEU A 486 33.62 7.76 2.92
C LEU A 486 32.70 8.31 1.82
N TYR A 487 31.58 8.93 2.19
CA TYR A 487 30.65 9.54 1.24
C TYR A 487 31.27 10.73 0.51
N SER A 488 32.04 11.57 1.20
CA SER A 488 32.79 12.68 0.58
C SER A 488 33.77 12.19 -0.48
N ILE A 489 34.57 11.19 -0.15
CA ILE A 489 35.55 10.62 -1.10
C ILE A 489 34.82 10.00 -2.30
N ILE A 490 33.86 9.12 -2.07
CA ILE A 490 33.11 8.48 -3.16
C ILE A 490 32.43 9.53 -4.04
N GLY A 491 31.82 10.55 -3.43
CA GLY A 491 31.15 11.64 -4.13
C GLY A 491 32.11 12.44 -5.03
N LEU A 492 33.27 12.84 -4.50
CA LEU A 492 34.30 13.55 -5.28
C LEU A 492 34.78 12.72 -6.48
N PHE A 493 35.03 11.43 -6.29
CA PHE A 493 35.45 10.57 -7.39
C PHE A 493 34.36 10.41 -8.46
N ILE A 494 33.10 10.19 -8.08
CA ILE A 494 31.98 10.08 -9.03
C ILE A 494 31.80 11.40 -9.80
N MET A 495 31.90 12.54 -9.11
CA MET A 495 31.73 13.87 -9.71
C MET A 495 32.79 14.14 -10.78
N PHE A 496 34.07 13.95 -10.45
CA PHE A 496 35.18 14.30 -11.34
C PHE A 496 35.49 13.24 -12.40
N ASP A 497 35.07 11.99 -12.20
CA ASP A 497 35.09 10.95 -13.24
C ASP A 497 34.24 11.37 -14.45
N SER A 498 33.04 11.91 -14.21
CA SER A 498 32.14 12.43 -15.27
C SER A 498 32.76 13.58 -16.08
N LEU A 499 33.71 14.31 -15.49
CA LEU A 499 34.38 15.46 -16.11
C LEU A 499 35.74 15.10 -16.73
N ASN A 500 36.18 13.83 -16.64
CA ASN A 500 37.53 13.39 -16.99
C ASN A 500 38.64 14.16 -16.24
N LEU A 501 38.39 14.54 -14.98
CA LEU A 501 39.29 15.34 -14.14
C LEU A 501 39.74 14.57 -12.89
N GLU A 502 40.20 13.33 -13.08
CA GLU A 502 40.62 12.44 -11.97
C GLU A 502 41.71 13.08 -11.09
N SER A 503 42.63 13.86 -11.68
CA SER A 503 43.66 14.59 -10.94
C SER A 503 43.08 15.63 -9.96
N MET A 504 41.95 16.26 -10.30
CA MET A 504 41.24 17.16 -9.37
C MET A 504 40.57 16.40 -8.23
N ALA A 505 40.05 15.20 -8.49
CA ALA A 505 39.51 14.34 -7.43
C ALA A 505 40.57 14.02 -6.37
N TYR A 506 41.77 13.60 -6.80
CA TYR A 506 42.87 13.32 -5.87
C TYR A 506 43.35 14.58 -5.12
N LEU A 507 43.42 15.73 -5.80
CA LEU A 507 43.81 16.99 -5.16
C LEU A 507 42.83 17.42 -4.07
N LEU A 508 41.53 17.50 -4.39
CA LEU A 508 40.49 17.92 -3.44
C LEU A 508 40.35 16.93 -2.29
N THR A 509 40.44 15.63 -2.56
CA THR A 509 40.47 14.61 -1.52
C THR A 509 41.67 14.80 -0.59
N THR A 510 42.83 15.15 -1.14
CA THR A 510 44.03 15.43 -0.33
C THR A 510 43.81 16.63 0.58
N VAL A 511 43.31 17.74 0.05
CA VAL A 511 43.00 18.95 0.85
C VAL A 511 42.00 18.62 1.96
N TYR A 512 40.91 17.93 1.63
CA TYR A 512 39.90 17.50 2.59
C TYR A 512 40.48 16.63 3.72
N LEU A 513 41.31 15.63 3.38
CA LEU A 513 41.94 14.76 4.37
C LEU A 513 43.02 15.47 5.20
N VAL A 514 43.71 16.49 4.66
CA VAL A 514 44.63 17.32 5.44
C VAL A 514 43.86 18.09 6.50
N LEU A 515 42.77 18.76 6.13
CA LEU A 515 41.92 19.51 7.08
C LEU A 515 41.37 18.59 8.17
N LEU A 516 40.85 17.42 7.79
CA LEU A 516 40.37 16.41 8.72
C LEU A 516 41.47 15.89 9.65
N GLY A 517 42.68 15.72 9.11
CA GLY A 517 43.86 15.29 9.88
C GLY A 517 44.26 16.33 10.92
N ILE A 518 44.26 17.62 10.57
CA ILE A 518 44.56 18.74 11.46
C ILE A 518 43.51 18.84 12.58
N GLN A 519 42.21 18.75 12.24
CA GLN A 519 41.11 18.73 13.23
C GLN A 519 41.27 17.57 14.24
N GLY A 520 41.85 16.44 13.85
CA GLY A 520 42.12 15.33 14.76
C GLY A 520 43.18 15.62 15.85
N PHE A 521 43.89 16.75 15.76
CA PHE A 521 44.85 17.24 16.74
C PHE A 521 44.33 18.44 17.57
N SER A 522 43.13 18.96 17.29
CA SER A 522 42.52 20.02 18.13
C SER A 522 41.89 19.42 19.39
N ASP A 523 41.73 20.26 20.43
CA ASP A 523 41.16 19.85 21.72
C ASP A 523 39.65 19.53 21.64
N GLU A 524 38.93 20.19 20.73
CA GLU A 524 37.47 20.06 20.59
C GLU A 524 37.02 18.85 19.76
N ALA A 525 37.82 18.42 18.78
CA ALA A 525 37.44 17.38 17.81
C ALA A 525 38.37 16.16 17.85
N GLU A 526 38.95 15.89 19.03
CA GLU A 526 39.98 14.87 19.16
C GLU A 526 39.45 13.45 18.92
N ALA A 527 39.82 12.87 17.78
CA ALA A 527 39.52 11.47 17.48
C ALA A 527 40.70 10.74 16.83
N ARG A 528 40.93 9.49 17.24
CA ARG A 528 42.01 8.65 16.68
C ARG A 528 41.82 8.36 15.20
N TRP A 529 40.57 8.16 14.76
CA TRP A 529 40.28 7.86 13.37
C TRP A 529 40.51 9.08 12.45
N ARG A 530 40.29 10.31 12.93
CA ARG A 530 40.57 11.54 12.16
C ARG A 530 42.06 11.67 11.86
N ARG A 531 42.91 11.45 12.87
CA ARG A 531 44.38 11.43 12.70
C ARG A 531 44.85 10.32 11.76
N GLY A 532 44.27 9.12 11.91
CA GLY A 532 44.62 7.97 11.08
C GLY A 532 44.20 8.15 9.61
N ILE A 533 42.90 8.39 9.38
CA ILE A 533 42.33 8.50 8.04
C ILE A 533 42.78 9.80 7.36
N GLY A 534 42.75 10.94 8.06
CA GLY A 534 43.20 12.23 7.52
C GLY A 534 44.71 12.27 7.27
N GLY A 535 45.52 11.92 8.27
CA GLY A 535 46.98 11.95 8.18
C GLY A 535 47.55 10.96 7.17
N TYR A 536 47.27 9.66 7.30
CA TYR A 536 47.80 8.67 6.36
C TYR A 536 47.09 8.72 5.00
N GLY A 537 45.80 9.03 4.99
CA GLY A 537 45.02 9.14 3.75
C GLY A 537 45.47 10.32 2.90
N SER A 538 45.71 11.50 3.48
CA SER A 538 46.21 12.66 2.72
C SER A 538 47.59 12.42 2.09
N ILE A 539 48.49 11.70 2.78
CA ILE A 539 49.80 11.31 2.21
C ILE A 539 49.59 10.39 1.01
N LEU A 540 48.72 9.39 1.13
CA LEU A 540 48.40 8.46 0.04
C LEU A 540 47.77 9.18 -1.15
N THR A 541 46.75 10.00 -0.93
CA THR A 541 46.04 10.71 -2.00
C THR A 541 46.91 11.78 -2.64
N SER A 542 47.81 12.43 -1.88
CA SER A 542 48.80 13.36 -2.43
C SER A 542 49.79 12.64 -3.36
N TYR A 543 50.22 11.44 -2.98
CA TYR A 543 51.06 10.61 -3.84
C TYR A 543 50.34 10.20 -5.12
N LEU A 544 49.08 9.76 -5.02
CA LEU A 544 48.26 9.39 -6.18
C LEU A 544 48.01 10.60 -7.09
N PHE A 545 47.76 11.79 -6.53
CA PHE A 545 47.69 13.04 -7.26
C PHE A 545 48.98 13.29 -8.05
N SER A 546 50.16 13.17 -7.43
CA SER A 546 51.45 13.32 -8.10
C SER A 546 51.62 12.36 -9.29
N GLN A 547 51.14 11.12 -9.18
CA GLN A 547 51.19 10.13 -10.25
C GLN A 547 50.15 10.35 -11.37
N SER A 548 49.06 11.06 -11.07
CA SER A 548 48.00 11.37 -12.05
C SER A 548 48.37 12.48 -13.05
N LEU A 549 49.46 13.21 -12.81
CA LEU A 549 49.88 14.35 -13.63
C LEU A 549 50.71 13.90 -14.84
N GLU A 550 50.30 14.30 -16.05
CA GLU A 550 50.94 13.86 -17.30
C GLU A 550 52.37 14.40 -17.51
N THR A 551 52.69 15.57 -16.93
CA THR A 551 53.99 16.23 -17.13
C THR A 551 54.96 15.87 -16.00
N GLU A 552 56.17 15.42 -16.35
CA GLU A 552 57.22 15.03 -15.38
C GLU A 552 57.56 16.16 -14.39
N LEU A 553 57.59 17.42 -14.85
CA LEU A 553 57.79 18.58 -13.98
C LEU A 553 56.69 18.70 -12.91
N TYR A 554 55.42 18.61 -13.32
CA TYR A 554 54.28 18.73 -12.40
C TYR A 554 54.17 17.51 -11.48
N SER A 555 54.46 16.30 -11.98
CA SER A 555 54.53 15.10 -11.16
C SER A 555 55.59 15.22 -10.05
N ASN A 556 56.79 15.73 -10.37
CA ASN A 556 57.86 15.98 -9.40
C ASN A 556 57.50 17.07 -8.38
N ILE A 557 56.83 18.15 -8.80
CA ILE A 557 56.29 19.17 -7.87
C ILE A 557 55.23 18.56 -6.96
N GLY A 558 54.34 17.71 -7.50
CA GLY A 558 53.37 16.95 -6.72
C GLY A 558 54.03 16.04 -5.68
N GLY A 559 55.13 15.37 -6.05
CA GLY A 559 55.90 14.54 -5.13
C GLY A 559 56.56 15.33 -4.00
N LEU A 560 56.98 16.58 -4.26
CA LEU A 560 57.45 17.50 -3.23
C LEU A 560 56.33 17.91 -2.28
N LEU A 561 55.11 18.17 -2.79
CA LEU A 561 53.94 18.42 -1.96
C LEU A 561 53.62 17.23 -1.03
N THR A 562 53.69 16.00 -1.55
CA THR A 562 53.51 14.79 -0.74
C THR A 562 54.52 14.72 0.41
N ALA A 563 55.80 15.04 0.13
CA ALA A 563 56.84 15.06 1.16
C ALA A 563 56.60 16.13 2.22
N LEU A 564 56.07 17.30 1.83
CA LEU A 564 55.75 18.39 2.74
C LEU A 564 54.54 18.04 3.64
N VAL A 565 53.48 17.45 3.09
CA VAL A 565 52.33 16.94 3.86
C VAL A 565 52.78 15.88 4.87
N ALA A 566 53.59 14.91 4.43
CA ALA A 566 54.11 13.87 5.32
C ALA A 566 54.97 14.44 6.45
N LEU A 567 55.81 15.44 6.17
CA LEU A 567 56.64 16.12 7.16
C LEU A 567 55.81 16.96 8.13
N GLY A 568 54.75 17.64 7.67
CA GLY A 568 53.80 18.37 8.52
C GLY A 568 53.13 17.45 9.54
N PHE A 569 52.58 16.31 9.09
CA PHE A 569 52.01 15.32 10.00
C PHE A 569 53.05 14.69 10.93
N ALA A 570 54.28 14.44 10.46
CA ALA A 570 55.35 13.95 11.32
C ALA A 570 55.66 14.91 12.48
N PHE A 571 55.66 16.23 12.23
CA PHE A 571 55.80 17.22 13.30
C PHE A 571 54.63 17.22 14.28
N MET A 572 53.39 17.19 13.80
CA MET A 572 52.21 17.12 14.69
C MET A 572 52.22 15.86 15.56
N PHE A 573 52.59 14.69 15.01
CA PHE A 573 52.73 13.46 15.80
C PHE A 573 53.87 13.54 16.82
N MET A 574 55.00 14.19 16.48
CA MET A 574 56.11 14.38 17.42
C MET A 574 55.78 15.37 18.53
N GLN A 575 55.07 16.46 18.25
CA GLN A 575 54.62 17.42 19.25
C GLN A 575 53.71 16.75 20.28
N ARG A 576 52.74 15.96 19.82
CA ARG A 576 51.84 15.24 20.71
C ARG A 576 52.54 14.15 21.54
N MET A 577 53.48 13.41 20.96
CA MET A 577 54.31 12.47 21.73
C MET A 577 55.15 13.16 22.79
N ASN A 578 55.51 14.43 22.58
CA ASN A 578 56.31 15.22 23.52
C ASN A 578 55.45 15.86 24.64
N GLU A 579 54.14 16.02 24.42
CA GLU A 579 53.18 16.49 25.43
C GLU A 579 52.69 15.36 26.35
N ASP A 580 52.47 14.15 25.81
CA ASP A 580 52.01 12.97 26.58
C ASP A 580 53.14 12.27 27.37
N ASP A 581 54.41 12.46 26.98
CA ASP A 581 55.58 11.83 27.60
C ASP A 581 56.52 12.95 28.12
N GLY A 582 56.40 13.30 29.40
CA GLY A 582 57.20 14.34 30.07
C GLY A 582 58.69 14.01 30.19
N ILE A 583 59.39 13.85 29.06
CA ILE A 583 60.77 13.35 28.95
C ILE A 583 61.82 14.46 29.11
N TYR A 584 61.41 15.73 29.20
CA TYR A 584 62.28 16.83 29.62
C TYR A 584 61.83 17.40 30.96
N GLU A 585 62.04 16.66 32.05
CA GLU A 585 62.21 17.31 33.35
C GLU A 585 63.45 18.22 33.24
N GLU A 586 63.26 19.53 33.39
CA GLU A 586 64.34 20.43 33.80
C GLU A 586 64.97 19.81 35.04
N VAL A 587 66.21 19.33 34.91
CA VAL A 587 66.99 18.80 36.04
C VAL A 587 67.21 19.96 37.00
N GLN A 588 66.31 20.04 37.99
CA GLN A 588 66.37 20.95 39.09
C GLN A 588 67.67 20.68 39.86
N SER A 589 68.51 21.70 39.92
CA SER A 589 69.83 21.66 40.51
C SER A 589 69.75 21.45 42.03
N ASP A 590 69.88 20.21 42.49
CA ASP A 590 70.14 19.91 43.90
C ASP A 590 71.65 19.99 44.19
N LEU A 591 72.08 21.17 44.65
CA LEU A 591 73.39 21.42 45.25
C LEU A 591 73.51 20.78 46.63
N PRO A 592 74.63 20.08 46.94
CA PRO A 592 75.10 19.87 48.31
C PRO A 592 76.14 20.94 48.73
N PRO A 593 76.32 21.19 50.05
CA PRO A 593 76.95 22.41 50.55
C PRO A 593 78.49 22.42 50.43
N ALA A 594 79.03 23.63 50.32
CA ALA A 594 80.44 23.95 50.10
C ALA A 594 81.42 23.41 51.16
N PRO A 595 82.69 23.21 50.76
CA PRO A 595 83.79 23.79 51.53
C PRO A 595 84.84 24.54 50.68
N THR A 596 85.04 25.80 51.05
CA THR A 596 86.27 26.59 51.19
C THR A 596 87.49 26.43 50.24
N LEU A 597 87.90 27.60 49.72
CA LEU A 597 89.27 28.13 49.54
C LEU A 597 90.15 27.59 48.38
N ARG A 598 90.32 28.39 47.31
CA ARG A 598 91.51 29.27 47.11
C ARG A 598 91.49 30.09 45.80
N GLU A 599 92.18 31.22 45.89
CA GLU A 599 92.19 32.40 45.03
C GLU A 599 93.03 32.27 43.73
N ARG A 600 92.54 32.90 42.63
CA ARG A 600 93.20 33.77 41.59
C ARG A 600 94.53 33.35 40.89
N PRO A 601 95.00 34.04 39.80
CA PRO A 601 94.41 34.70 38.59
C PRO A 601 95.27 34.37 37.30
N PRO A 602 95.45 35.22 36.24
CA PRO A 602 94.54 35.91 35.29
C PRO A 602 94.82 35.62 33.76
N GLN A 603 93.78 35.79 32.92
CA GLN A 603 93.68 36.48 31.59
C GLN A 603 94.75 36.34 30.45
N PRO A 604 94.35 36.46 29.16
CA PRO A 604 94.05 37.79 28.57
C PRO A 604 92.77 37.91 27.72
N LYS A 605 92.09 39.05 27.90
CA LYS A 605 91.23 39.77 26.92
C LYS A 605 92.12 40.29 25.78
N ALA A 606 91.69 40.44 24.52
CA ALA A 606 90.69 41.35 23.97
C ALA A 606 90.49 40.99 22.46
N ALA A 607 89.40 41.33 21.77
CA ALA A 607 88.83 42.67 21.65
C ALA A 607 87.35 42.70 21.21
N ASP A 608 86.60 43.64 21.79
CA ASP A 608 85.36 44.29 21.30
C ASP A 608 85.74 45.70 20.76
N PRO A 609 84.87 46.55 20.13
CA PRO A 609 83.38 46.57 19.99
C PRO A 609 82.92 46.98 18.53
N PRO A 610 81.69 47.48 18.18
CA PRO A 610 80.52 47.91 18.99
C PRO A 610 79.08 47.60 18.52
N MET A 611 78.15 47.89 19.45
CA MET A 611 76.68 48.13 19.43
C MET A 611 75.92 48.44 18.12
N GLN A 612 74.69 47.90 18.04
CA GLN A 612 73.35 48.52 17.82
C GLN A 612 72.32 47.37 17.80
N ALA A 613 71.07 47.41 18.26
CA ALA A 613 70.22 48.27 19.10
C ALA A 613 69.03 47.36 19.51
N ASP A 614 68.39 47.61 20.65
CA ASP A 614 67.17 46.93 21.07
C ASP A 614 66.06 47.09 20.01
N VAL A 615 65.40 45.99 19.64
CA VAL A 615 64.02 45.96 19.14
C VAL A 615 63.33 44.71 19.70
N GLU A 616 62.07 44.90 20.04
CA GLU A 616 61.18 44.12 20.89
C GLU A 616 60.91 42.66 20.48
N ASP A 617 60.49 41.94 21.50
CA ASP A 617 59.69 40.72 21.49
C ASP A 617 58.45 40.92 20.61
N ASP A 618 58.36 40.21 19.49
CA ASP A 618 57.08 39.96 18.80
C ASP A 618 56.82 38.45 18.91
N THR A 619 56.16 38.09 19.99
CA THR A 619 55.25 36.94 19.98
C THR A 619 54.32 37.12 18.79
N VAL A 620 54.42 36.24 17.79
CA VAL A 620 53.32 36.05 16.84
C VAL A 620 52.19 35.41 17.64
N HIS A 621 51.30 36.26 18.17
CA HIS A 621 49.92 35.88 18.43
C HIS A 621 49.40 35.38 17.07
N LEU A 622 49.13 34.08 16.97
CA LEU A 622 48.18 33.61 15.98
C LEU A 622 46.84 34.13 16.50
N ASP A 623 46.33 35.18 15.87
CA ASP A 623 45.04 35.74 16.19
C ASP A 623 43.97 34.65 15.99
N GLU A 624 43.09 34.51 16.98
CA GLU A 624 41.86 33.68 16.96
C GLU A 624 40.83 34.16 15.91
N GLU A 625 41.24 34.99 14.95
CA GLU A 625 40.37 35.59 13.91
C GLU A 625 40.17 34.67 12.69
N ASP A 626 41.08 33.71 12.41
CA ASP A 626 40.94 32.83 11.22
C ASP A 626 39.85 31.74 11.38
N ASP A 627 39.50 31.33 12.59
CA ASP A 627 38.39 30.39 12.84
C ASP A 627 37.02 31.11 12.85
N ALA A 628 37.00 32.37 13.28
CA ALA A 628 35.78 33.20 13.29
C ALA A 628 35.38 33.66 11.88
N ASP A 629 36.35 33.93 11.00
CA ASP A 629 36.08 34.30 9.60
C ASP A 629 35.54 33.11 8.78
N LEU A 630 36.00 31.88 9.08
CA LEU A 630 35.48 30.64 8.50
C LEU A 630 34.09 30.28 9.06
N GLU A 631 33.84 30.49 10.36
CA GLU A 631 32.49 30.37 10.93
C GLU A 631 31.54 31.42 10.35
N ALA A 632 32.00 32.65 10.14
CA ALA A 632 31.22 33.72 9.54
C ALA A 632 30.88 33.44 8.07
N GLU A 633 31.82 32.96 7.26
CA GLU A 633 31.58 32.59 5.86
C GLU A 633 30.61 31.40 5.73
N VAL A 634 30.64 30.46 6.68
CA VAL A 634 29.68 29.34 6.77
C VAL A 634 28.33 29.78 7.31
N LEU A 635 28.28 30.73 8.24
CA LEU A 635 27.03 31.34 8.72
C LEU A 635 26.36 32.18 7.63
N GLU A 636 27.14 32.93 6.85
CA GLU A 636 26.66 33.75 5.73
C GLU A 636 26.12 32.84 4.61
N MET A 637 26.79 31.71 4.32
CA MET A 637 26.24 30.66 3.44
C MET A 637 24.96 29.98 3.98
N LEU A 638 24.76 29.94 5.30
CA LEU A 638 23.54 29.39 5.93
C LEU A 638 22.41 30.42 5.99
N GLU A 639 22.70 31.70 6.22
CA GLU A 639 21.75 32.82 6.14
C GLU A 639 21.29 33.06 4.71
N ASP A 640 22.17 32.97 3.70
CA ASP A 640 21.81 33.08 2.28
C ASP A 640 20.82 31.96 1.85
N LEU A 641 20.86 30.79 2.49
CA LEU A 641 19.91 29.69 2.27
C LEU A 641 18.58 29.89 3.01
N GLU A 642 18.52 30.75 4.03
CA GLU A 642 17.28 31.14 4.71
C GLU A 642 16.61 32.37 4.05
N GLU A 643 17.38 33.27 3.41
CA GLU A 643 16.84 34.46 2.73
C GLU A 643 16.26 34.19 1.33
N GLU A 644 16.67 33.11 0.62
CA GLU A 644 16.05 32.74 -0.67
C GLU A 644 14.63 32.14 -0.56
N ASP A 645 14.17 31.78 0.64
CA ASP A 645 12.83 31.22 0.88
C ASP A 645 11.75 32.28 1.25
N ASP A 646 12.10 33.57 1.31
CA ASP A 646 11.17 34.67 1.67
C ASP A 646 10.80 35.61 0.50
N GLU A 647 10.97 35.17 -0.77
CA GLU A 647 10.24 35.78 -1.89
C GLU A 647 8.78 35.30 -1.90
N THR A 648 7.93 36.14 -1.31
CA THR A 648 6.48 36.21 -1.53
C THR A 648 6.09 35.81 -2.95
N ILE A 649 5.43 34.66 -3.09
CA ILE A 649 4.64 34.32 -4.28
C ILE A 649 3.44 35.29 -4.33
N GLU A 650 3.56 36.37 -5.10
CA GLU A 650 2.42 37.16 -5.57
C GLU A 650 1.54 36.27 -6.47
N LEU A 651 0.43 35.79 -5.92
CA LEU A 651 -0.67 35.19 -6.69
C LEU A 651 -1.28 36.26 -7.61
N PRO A 652 -1.44 36.02 -8.93
CA PRO A 652 -2.08 36.98 -9.82
C PRO A 652 -3.57 37.12 -9.50
N ASP A 653 -4.05 38.37 -9.50
CA ASP A 653 -5.46 38.75 -9.39
C ASP A 653 -6.36 38.00 -10.40
N GLU A 654 -7.28 37.17 -9.90
CA GLU A 654 -8.45 36.71 -10.66
C GLU A 654 -9.64 37.63 -10.37
N GLU A 655 -10.26 38.12 -11.46
CA GLU A 655 -11.48 38.93 -11.43
C GLU A 655 -12.66 38.18 -10.77
N PRO A 656 -13.59 38.90 -10.12
CA PRO A 656 -14.60 38.30 -9.23
C PRO A 656 -15.75 37.65 -10.00
N GLU A 657 -15.92 36.33 -9.83
CA GLU A 657 -17.19 35.64 -10.12
C GLU A 657 -18.14 35.67 -8.91
N GLU A 658 -19.42 35.86 -9.22
CA GLU A 658 -20.52 36.19 -8.32
C GLU A 658 -20.81 35.12 -7.24
N ALA A 659 -21.02 35.59 -6.00
CA ALA A 659 -21.43 34.78 -4.86
C ALA A 659 -22.90 34.29 -4.97
N PRO A 660 -23.20 33.04 -4.58
CA PRO A 660 -24.51 32.67 -4.06
C PRO A 660 -24.58 32.92 -2.55
N ALA A 661 -25.73 33.43 -2.12
CA ALA A 661 -26.03 33.94 -0.79
C ALA A 661 -25.94 32.92 0.37
N GLU A 662 -25.53 33.44 1.53
CA GLU A 662 -25.54 32.80 2.85
C GLU A 662 -26.97 32.41 3.29
N GLU A 663 -27.19 31.13 3.59
CA GLU A 663 -28.28 30.70 4.48
C GLU A 663 -27.80 30.69 5.93
N GLN A 664 -28.51 31.44 6.77
CA GLN A 664 -28.26 31.62 8.20
C GLN A 664 -28.43 30.30 8.95
N VAL A 665 -27.39 29.87 9.68
CA VAL A 665 -27.50 28.77 10.64
C VAL A 665 -28.04 29.31 11.96
N GLU A 666 -29.23 28.84 12.33
CA GLU A 666 -29.94 29.15 13.58
C GLU A 666 -29.34 28.33 14.74
N GLU A 667 -28.97 29.01 15.83
CA GLU A 667 -28.38 28.45 17.06
C GLU A 667 -29.45 27.65 17.85
N ILE A 668 -29.24 26.34 18.02
CA ILE A 668 -30.12 25.46 18.84
C ILE A 668 -29.43 25.18 20.19
N PRO A 669 -30.10 25.40 21.34
CA PRO A 669 -29.50 25.36 22.68
C PRO A 669 -29.31 23.95 23.24
N ASP A 670 -28.34 23.82 24.15
CA ASP A 670 -27.94 22.61 24.89
C ASP A 670 -29.11 21.82 25.52
N PRO A 671 -29.10 20.47 25.46
CA PRO A 671 -30.11 19.66 26.14
C PRO A 671 -29.79 19.43 27.63
N GLU A 672 -30.80 19.66 28.48
CA GLU A 672 -30.81 19.32 29.91
C GLU A 672 -30.65 17.81 30.20
N PRO A 673 -30.15 17.42 31.39
CA PRO A 673 -29.83 16.02 31.72
C PRO A 673 -31.08 15.15 31.98
N VAL A 674 -31.19 14.04 31.23
CA VAL A 674 -32.27 13.06 31.37
C VAL A 674 -32.02 12.10 32.54
N LYS A 675 -32.97 12.03 33.47
CA LYS A 675 -33.04 11.08 34.61
C LYS A 675 -33.17 9.62 34.15
N ALA A 676 -32.39 8.74 34.77
CA ALA A 676 -32.45 7.29 34.57
C ALA A 676 -33.82 6.66 34.97
N PRO A 677 -34.36 5.70 34.20
CA PRO A 677 -35.59 5.01 34.56
C PRO A 677 -35.35 3.87 35.57
N ALA A 678 -36.29 3.76 36.51
CA ALA A 678 -36.29 2.82 37.63
C ALA A 678 -36.52 1.35 37.21
N LYS A 679 -35.76 0.43 37.83
CA LYS A 679 -35.99 -1.03 37.81
C LYS A 679 -37.42 -1.36 38.30
N LYS A 680 -38.23 -2.01 37.46
CA LYS A 680 -39.41 -2.75 37.91
C LYS A 680 -39.13 -4.26 37.89
N SER A 681 -39.21 -4.83 39.10
CA SER A 681 -39.19 -6.25 39.41
C SER A 681 -40.47 -6.92 38.90
N THR A 682 -40.35 -8.01 38.14
CA THR A 682 -41.44 -8.96 37.88
C THR A 682 -41.18 -10.25 38.67
N LYS A 683 -41.95 -10.43 39.75
CA LYS A 683 -42.27 -11.74 40.31
C LYS A 683 -43.40 -12.36 39.47
N ALA A 684 -43.31 -13.68 39.28
CA ALA A 684 -44.35 -14.57 38.75
C ALA A 684 -45.60 -14.59 39.69
N PRO A 685 -46.77 -15.14 39.29
CA PRO A 685 -46.94 -16.44 38.63
C PRO A 685 -47.37 -16.39 37.16
#